data_AF-A0A1R4GTR6-F1
#
_entry.id   AF-A0A1R4GTR6-F1
#
_cell.length_a   1.000
_cell.length_b   1.000
_cell.length_c   1.000
_cell.angle_alpha   90.00
_cell.angle_beta   90.00
_cell.angle_gamma   90.00
#
_symmetry.space_group_name_H-M   'P 1'
#
loop_
_entity.id
_entity.type
_entity.pdbx_description
1 polymer ?
#
loop_
_entity_poly.entity_id
_entity_poly.type
_entity_poly.pdbx_seq_one_letter_code
_entity_poly.pdbx_strand_id
1 'polypeptide(L)'
;MKIPTVPGASPPGSRPTPGPDPARFSRAQWHLRANAPMLFWLIALAVVVAAHRFLPVATWLMVHLLLLGAIGNAIMVWSSHFAQALLRGPDHGRVYLTWRLVGLNAGVIATVVGMVTNLWVLVLIGSILVGAAFALHGISFAVRASKALPSRFGATVNYYIAASWLLPVGAALGALLAAGYGGEIRQRLLVAHAVINVLGFVGLTVLGTLATLLPTMLRTRVAEGAESAVRHGWLPLLGGVAVAGAGSGLGWMWLVAAGLVIYIGGIIHSALPVIRAILGKPPTDFAPLSAGASLLWLTGSVAVLAVMAGRGPSWETLYEQVQSVVPALAAGFASQVLLGALSYLLPVVLGGGPAVFKVRAAVFNSAAGARLVLLNLGLGVALLPVPSWVKVTTSTLVLVALVWFLILVLKGLRAGKASTVAPQEVAGSEQPGKRLMMSAVAGVTGVVLAVALGIVADPAAAGVGASATTEGESGAGSAQQGPAATGDTTHVQMSMEDMRFTPDTVHVPVGDRLVIDVVNQDDRVHDLLTANGAASGRVAPGAHRKVDAGVITADTEGWCSLAGHRQMGMVFTIIADGAQDSAAADSEPLKRMDSKDHGGHGGSAEDASGTAGNPAAGFDPMRAPGQGFVARDARLPAASRAPTHHYTLTAQDTERDVGADYAQTLWTYNGTAPGPTLRGTVGDKFRITLRNEGTTGHSIDFHAGALAPDRPMRTIEPGEELTYTFTATRAGAWLYHCSTMPMSLHIANGMFGAVIIDPPDLAPVDHEFIMVQNELYLGKPGGTAEQTKIDAETPDAVVFNGYASQYAFDPLHVKVGERARFWVVAAGPNRGSAFHVIGGQFDTTYREGRYLLDGSDPHAGSQTLDIGVAQGGFAELEFTEAGNYPFVSHSMVDAERGARGIIKVTR
;
A
#
# COMPACT_ATOMS: atom_id res chain seq x y z
N MET A 1 73.51 63.64 -12.59
CA MET A 1 74.47 62.52 -12.65
C MET A 1 73.67 61.28 -13.06
N LYS A 2 73.80 60.85 -14.33
CA LYS A 2 73.23 59.61 -14.87
C LYS A 2 74.27 58.50 -14.67
N ILE A 3 73.89 57.36 -14.10
CA ILE A 3 74.68 56.11 -14.09
C ILE A 3 73.70 54.94 -14.35
N PRO A 4 74.09 53.90 -15.11
CA PRO A 4 73.29 53.33 -16.18
C PRO A 4 72.66 51.96 -15.90
N THR A 5 71.72 51.60 -16.78
CA THR A 5 71.04 50.30 -16.91
C THR A 5 71.98 49.18 -17.38
N VAL A 6 71.94 48.03 -16.69
CA VAL A 6 72.46 46.74 -17.17
C VAL A 6 71.30 45.91 -17.74
N PRO A 7 71.41 45.33 -18.94
CA PRO A 7 70.38 44.47 -19.52
C PRO A 7 70.60 42.98 -19.22
N GLY A 8 69.51 42.25 -19.00
CA GLY A 8 69.46 40.80 -19.22
C GLY A 8 69.41 39.90 -17.98
N ALA A 9 68.19 39.56 -17.55
CA ALA A 9 67.88 38.26 -16.97
C ALA A 9 66.37 38.00 -17.13
N SER A 10 66.01 37.17 -18.11
CA SER A 10 64.64 36.66 -18.27
C SER A 10 64.29 35.76 -17.07
N PRO A 11 63.13 35.92 -16.41
CA PRO A 11 62.69 34.97 -15.40
C PRO A 11 62.38 33.61 -16.05
N PRO A 12 62.50 32.50 -15.31
CA PRO A 12 62.26 31.17 -15.86
C PRO A 12 60.83 31.10 -16.41
N GLY A 13 60.73 30.74 -17.69
CA GLY A 13 59.46 30.57 -18.37
C GLY A 13 58.54 29.69 -17.54
N SER A 14 57.41 30.25 -17.11
CA SER A 14 56.27 29.48 -16.64
C SER A 14 55.90 28.54 -17.77
N ARG A 15 56.09 27.23 -17.54
CA ARG A 15 55.44 26.23 -18.39
C ARG A 15 53.95 26.60 -18.45
N PRO A 16 53.34 26.71 -19.64
CA PRO A 16 51.91 26.96 -19.73
C PRO A 16 51.22 25.85 -18.93
N THR A 17 50.49 26.25 -17.89
CA THR A 17 49.52 25.36 -17.25
C THR A 17 48.60 24.88 -18.38
N PRO A 18 48.40 23.57 -18.55
CA PRO A 18 47.44 23.10 -19.54
C PRO A 18 46.11 23.78 -19.22
N GLY A 19 45.55 24.50 -20.19
CA GLY A 19 44.19 25.01 -20.07
C GLY A 19 43.24 23.85 -19.73
N PRO A 20 42.13 24.11 -19.03
CA PRO A 20 41.18 23.06 -18.67
C PRO A 20 40.71 22.38 -19.96
N ASP A 21 41.06 21.11 -20.10
CA ASP A 21 40.58 20.21 -21.14
C ASP A 21 39.04 20.25 -21.15
N PRO A 22 38.39 20.75 -22.23
CA PRO A 22 36.94 20.94 -22.27
C PRO A 22 36.15 19.62 -22.16
N ALA A 23 36.81 18.47 -22.26
CA ALA A 23 36.22 17.14 -22.05
C ALA A 23 36.20 16.69 -20.58
N ARG A 24 36.81 17.42 -19.63
CA ARG A 24 36.89 17.03 -18.21
C ARG A 24 35.82 17.74 -17.37
N PHE A 25 34.81 16.97 -16.92
CA PHE A 25 33.81 17.45 -15.97
C PHE A 25 34.43 18.02 -14.69
N SER A 26 33.81 19.08 -14.16
CA SER A 26 34.16 19.58 -12.83
C SER A 26 33.93 18.50 -11.78
N ARG A 27 34.66 18.56 -10.66
CA ARG A 27 34.54 17.56 -9.57
C ARG A 27 33.08 17.38 -9.11
N ALA A 28 32.34 18.48 -9.00
CA ALA A 28 30.92 18.48 -8.64
C ALA A 28 30.04 17.81 -9.72
N GLN A 29 30.25 18.12 -11.00
CA GLN A 29 29.52 17.50 -12.11
C GLN A 29 29.77 15.99 -12.19
N TRP A 30 31.01 15.55 -11.94
CA TRP A 30 31.33 14.14 -11.90
C TRP A 30 30.59 13.41 -10.77
N HIS A 31 30.64 13.94 -9.54
CA HIS A 31 29.93 13.34 -8.40
C HIS A 31 28.42 13.27 -8.63
N LEU A 32 27.83 14.28 -9.27
CA LEU A 32 26.41 14.28 -9.64
C LEU A 32 26.07 13.14 -10.60
N ARG A 33 26.86 12.97 -11.67
CA ARG A 33 26.64 11.89 -12.64
C ARG A 33 26.87 10.51 -12.04
N ALA A 34 27.91 10.36 -11.21
CA ALA A 34 28.20 9.11 -10.53
C ALA A 34 27.09 8.70 -9.53
N ASN A 35 26.41 9.66 -8.90
CA ASN A 35 25.29 9.39 -8.00
C ASN A 35 23.92 9.34 -8.70
N ALA A 36 23.82 9.63 -10.00
CA ALA A 36 22.55 9.61 -10.71
C ALA A 36 21.88 8.22 -10.72
N PRO A 37 22.60 7.09 -10.94
CA PRO A 37 22.00 5.76 -10.84
C PRO A 37 21.43 5.45 -9.45
N MET A 38 22.11 5.86 -8.38
CA MET A 38 21.60 5.72 -7.01
C MET A 38 20.25 6.44 -6.83
N LEU A 39 20.14 7.69 -7.32
CA LEU A 39 18.88 8.43 -7.26
C LEU A 39 17.78 7.78 -8.11
N PHE A 40 18.13 7.27 -9.29
CA PHE A 40 17.19 6.51 -10.12
C PHE A 40 16.61 5.31 -9.37
N TRP A 41 17.44 4.51 -8.71
CA TRP A 41 16.96 3.35 -7.95
C TRP A 41 16.13 3.75 -6.71
N LEU A 42 16.41 4.88 -6.07
CA LEU A 42 15.56 5.40 -5.00
C LEU A 42 14.17 5.84 -5.50
N ILE A 43 14.10 6.44 -6.70
CA ILE A 43 12.83 6.79 -7.34
C ILE A 43 12.08 5.52 -7.73
N ALA A 44 12.75 4.55 -8.37
CA ALA A 44 12.16 3.26 -8.72
C ALA A 44 11.64 2.52 -7.49
N LEU A 45 12.39 2.53 -6.39
CA LEU A 45 11.95 2.00 -5.10
C LEU A 45 10.66 2.67 -4.62
N ALA A 46 10.57 4.01 -4.65
CA ALA A 46 9.37 4.72 -4.22
C ALA A 46 8.14 4.35 -5.06
N VAL A 47 8.31 4.19 -6.38
CA VAL A 47 7.25 3.72 -7.29
C VAL A 47 6.84 2.29 -6.94
N VAL A 48 7.80 1.38 -6.72
CA VAL A 48 7.50 -0.01 -6.34
C VAL A 48 6.80 -0.09 -4.99
N VAL A 49 7.19 0.73 -3.99
CA VAL A 49 6.49 0.75 -2.70
C VAL A 49 5.05 1.25 -2.88
N ALA A 50 4.81 2.26 -3.72
CA ALA A 50 3.45 2.74 -3.98
C ALA A 50 2.59 1.71 -4.74
N ALA A 51 3.18 0.98 -5.69
CA ALA A 51 2.49 0.01 -6.54
C ALA A 51 2.58 -1.44 -6.03
N HIS A 52 3.13 -1.69 -4.83
CA HIS A 52 3.54 -3.04 -4.38
C HIS A 52 2.42 -4.08 -4.43
N ARG A 53 1.15 -3.67 -4.26
CA ARG A 53 -0.02 -4.57 -4.33
C ARG A 53 -0.27 -5.16 -5.72
N PHE A 54 0.21 -4.48 -6.76
CA PHE A 54 0.01 -4.86 -8.16
C PHE A 54 1.26 -5.50 -8.79
N LEU A 55 2.35 -5.62 -8.03
CA LEU A 55 3.64 -6.08 -8.55
C LEU A 55 3.95 -7.52 -8.11
N PRO A 56 4.40 -8.38 -9.04
CA PRO A 56 4.92 -9.68 -8.67
C PRO A 56 6.17 -9.50 -7.81
N VAL A 57 6.40 -10.41 -6.86
CA VAL A 57 7.59 -10.43 -5.98
C VAL A 57 7.92 -9.07 -5.32
N ALA A 58 6.91 -8.27 -4.98
CA ALA A 58 7.09 -6.89 -4.52
C ALA A 58 8.04 -6.72 -3.33
N THR A 59 7.98 -7.60 -2.32
CA THR A 59 8.92 -7.57 -1.19
C THR A 59 10.36 -7.76 -1.63
N TRP A 60 10.59 -8.69 -2.57
CA TRP A 60 11.93 -8.91 -3.13
C TRP A 60 12.41 -7.68 -3.89
N LEU A 61 11.54 -7.06 -4.70
CA LEU A 61 11.85 -5.83 -5.43
C LEU A 61 12.20 -4.69 -4.47
N MET A 62 11.38 -4.42 -3.46
CA MET A 62 11.64 -3.34 -2.49
C MET A 62 13.01 -3.49 -1.82
N VAL A 63 13.35 -4.72 -1.39
CA VAL A 63 14.64 -4.99 -0.74
C VAL A 63 15.82 -4.84 -1.71
N HIS A 64 15.72 -5.39 -2.93
CA HIS A 64 16.85 -5.41 -3.86
C HIS A 64 17.05 -4.09 -4.62
N LEU A 65 15.97 -3.37 -4.95
CA LEU A 65 16.09 -2.02 -5.50
C LEU A 65 16.77 -1.06 -4.49
N LEU A 66 16.48 -1.23 -3.20
CA LEU A 66 17.18 -0.50 -2.14
C LEU A 66 18.63 -0.95 -1.96
N LEU A 67 18.86 -2.22 -1.64
CA LEU A 67 20.17 -2.71 -1.20
C LEU A 67 21.15 -2.87 -2.37
N LEU A 68 20.71 -3.48 -3.46
CA LEU A 68 21.54 -3.75 -4.63
C LEU A 68 21.57 -2.56 -5.60
N GLY A 69 20.42 -1.94 -5.84
CA GLY A 69 20.29 -0.75 -6.69
C GLY A 69 20.87 0.50 -6.03
N ALA A 70 20.16 1.11 -5.08
CA ALA A 70 20.54 2.39 -4.50
C ALA A 70 21.83 2.29 -3.66
N ILE A 71 21.87 1.40 -2.68
CA ILE A 71 23.00 1.26 -1.75
C ILE A 71 24.23 0.67 -2.45
N GLY A 72 24.07 -0.31 -3.33
CA GLY A 72 25.19 -0.82 -4.14
C GLY A 72 25.90 0.28 -4.93
N ASN A 73 25.13 1.14 -5.61
CA ASN A 73 25.69 2.31 -6.31
C ASN A 73 26.34 3.30 -5.35
N ALA A 74 25.69 3.59 -4.21
CA ALA A 74 26.24 4.49 -3.20
C ALA A 74 27.57 3.96 -2.62
N ILE A 75 27.63 2.68 -2.26
CA ILE A 75 28.84 2.01 -1.76
C ILE A 75 29.96 2.16 -2.78
N MET A 76 29.72 1.83 -4.05
CA MET A 76 30.75 1.87 -5.09
C MET A 76 31.34 3.28 -5.29
N VAL A 77 30.50 4.31 -5.28
CA VAL A 77 30.92 5.71 -5.44
C VAL A 77 31.63 6.22 -4.18
N TRP A 78 31.03 6.06 -3.01
CA TRP A 78 31.50 6.69 -1.78
C TRP A 78 32.68 5.95 -1.16
N SER A 79 32.74 4.62 -1.21
CA SER A 79 33.92 3.88 -0.75
C SER A 79 35.15 4.24 -1.59
N SER A 80 34.99 4.46 -2.90
CA SER A 80 36.06 4.94 -3.78
C SER A 80 36.57 6.31 -3.36
N HIS A 81 35.64 7.22 -3.05
CA HIS A 81 35.94 8.57 -2.60
C HIS A 81 36.67 8.56 -1.24
N PHE A 82 36.17 7.81 -0.25
CA PHE A 82 36.80 7.71 1.06
C PHE A 82 38.15 7.00 1.00
N ALA A 83 38.27 5.89 0.28
CA ALA A 83 39.54 5.19 0.10
C ALA A 83 40.60 6.11 -0.56
N GLN A 84 40.19 6.97 -1.49
CA GLN A 84 41.08 7.99 -2.06
C GLN A 84 41.55 9.01 -1.02
N ALA A 85 40.63 9.54 -0.21
CA ALA A 85 40.97 10.49 0.85
C ALA A 85 41.91 9.87 1.91
N LEU A 86 41.69 8.60 2.25
CA LEU A 86 42.41 7.89 3.31
C LEU A 86 43.79 7.38 2.87
N LEU A 87 43.93 6.90 1.64
CA LEU A 87 45.19 6.35 1.11
C LEU A 87 46.08 7.42 0.46
N ARG A 88 45.61 8.66 0.30
CA ARG A 88 46.36 9.82 -0.25
C ARG A 88 47.06 9.55 -1.59
N GLY A 89 46.47 8.70 -2.43
CA GLY A 89 47.01 8.33 -3.74
C GLY A 89 46.44 9.17 -4.90
N PRO A 90 47.11 9.18 -6.07
CA PRO A 90 46.68 9.96 -7.23
C PRO A 90 45.35 9.50 -7.86
N ASP A 91 44.62 10.44 -8.48
CA ASP A 91 43.24 10.27 -9.03
C ASP A 91 43.22 9.56 -10.41
N HIS A 92 43.61 8.28 -10.47
CA HIS A 92 43.74 7.55 -11.74
C HIS A 92 42.56 6.66 -12.13
N GLY A 93 41.41 6.75 -11.44
CA GLY A 93 40.41 5.66 -11.46
C GLY A 93 39.03 5.97 -12.03
N ARG A 94 38.72 7.19 -12.49
CA ARG A 94 37.32 7.56 -12.82
C ARG A 94 36.72 6.74 -13.96
N VAL A 95 37.52 6.41 -14.97
CA VAL A 95 37.09 5.55 -16.09
C VAL A 95 36.77 4.13 -15.61
N TYR A 96 37.69 3.51 -14.86
CA TYR A 96 37.47 2.17 -14.30
C TYR A 96 36.32 2.13 -13.30
N LEU A 97 36.11 3.18 -12.51
CA LEU A 97 34.94 3.30 -11.64
C LEU A 97 33.64 3.40 -12.45
N THR A 98 33.65 4.15 -13.54
CA THR A 98 32.49 4.26 -14.44
C THR A 98 32.14 2.90 -15.06
N TRP A 99 33.12 2.13 -15.55
CA TRP A 99 32.88 0.78 -16.07
C TRP A 99 32.31 -0.17 -15.02
N ARG A 100 32.79 -0.10 -13.77
CA ARG A 100 32.22 -0.90 -12.67
C ARG A 100 30.79 -0.50 -12.34
N LEU A 101 30.45 0.80 -12.39
CA LEU A 101 29.08 1.27 -12.21
C LEU A 101 28.17 0.81 -13.35
N VAL A 102 28.63 0.86 -14.60
CA VAL A 102 27.87 0.35 -15.75
C VAL A 102 27.64 -1.16 -15.59
N GLY A 103 28.69 -1.93 -15.27
CA GLY A 103 28.58 -3.37 -15.04
C GLY A 103 27.65 -3.73 -13.88
N LEU A 104 27.72 -2.98 -12.76
CA LEU A 104 26.81 -3.13 -11.64
C LEU A 104 25.36 -2.94 -12.08
N ASN A 105 25.04 -1.81 -12.71
CA ASN A 105 23.66 -1.49 -13.08
C ASN A 105 23.11 -2.44 -14.17
N ALA A 106 23.93 -2.85 -15.14
CA ALA A 106 23.55 -3.89 -16.10
C ALA A 106 23.23 -5.20 -15.38
N GLY A 107 24.04 -5.59 -14.38
CA GLY A 107 23.78 -6.74 -13.54
C GLY A 107 22.49 -6.62 -12.72
N VAL A 108 22.26 -5.49 -12.05
CA VAL A 108 21.03 -5.24 -11.28
C VAL A 108 19.80 -5.32 -12.18
N ILE A 109 19.83 -4.69 -13.36
CA ILE A 109 18.72 -4.72 -14.32
C ILE A 109 18.46 -6.16 -14.78
N ALA A 110 19.50 -6.92 -15.15
CA ALA A 110 19.35 -8.30 -15.55
C ALA A 110 18.75 -9.18 -14.44
N THR A 111 19.19 -8.99 -13.18
CA THR A 111 18.62 -9.69 -12.01
C THR A 111 17.16 -9.31 -11.76
N VAL A 112 16.81 -8.02 -11.84
CA VAL A 112 15.43 -7.54 -11.64
C VAL A 112 14.51 -8.07 -12.74
N VAL A 113 14.91 -7.93 -14.00
CA VAL A 113 14.14 -8.46 -15.14
C VAL A 113 13.98 -9.97 -15.00
N GLY A 114 15.07 -10.69 -14.73
CA GLY A 114 15.03 -12.14 -14.52
C GLY A 114 14.08 -12.57 -13.40
N MET A 115 14.02 -11.83 -12.29
CA MET A 115 13.08 -12.14 -11.20
C MET A 115 11.62 -11.82 -11.56
N VAL A 116 11.36 -10.70 -12.23
CA VAL A 116 9.99 -10.31 -12.62
C VAL A 116 9.44 -11.23 -13.71
N THR A 117 10.28 -11.65 -14.66
CA THR A 117 9.89 -12.55 -15.76
C THR A 117 10.10 -14.02 -15.43
N ASN A 118 10.52 -14.36 -14.20
CA ASN A 118 10.83 -15.72 -13.77
C ASN A 118 11.86 -16.46 -14.68
N LEU A 119 12.87 -15.73 -15.19
CA LEU A 119 13.94 -16.25 -16.03
C LEU A 119 15.24 -16.41 -15.21
N TRP A 120 15.45 -17.59 -14.66
CA TRP A 120 16.62 -17.89 -13.81
C TRP A 120 17.97 -17.58 -14.48
N VAL A 121 18.11 -17.85 -15.79
CA VAL A 121 19.35 -17.57 -16.53
C VAL A 121 19.70 -16.08 -16.51
N LEU A 122 18.70 -15.19 -16.60
CA LEU A 122 18.92 -13.74 -16.48
C LEU A 122 19.33 -13.37 -15.04
N VAL A 123 18.76 -14.02 -14.03
CA VAL A 123 19.18 -13.84 -12.63
C VAL A 123 20.63 -14.26 -12.44
N LEU A 124 21.04 -15.40 -12.99
CA LEU A 124 22.42 -15.89 -12.94
C LEU A 124 23.38 -14.92 -13.61
N ILE A 125 23.09 -14.49 -14.85
CA ILE A 125 23.91 -13.51 -15.58
C ILE A 125 24.03 -12.21 -14.77
N GLY A 126 22.90 -11.70 -14.27
CA GLY A 126 22.88 -10.49 -13.45
C GLY A 126 23.73 -10.62 -12.19
N SER A 127 23.61 -11.74 -11.47
CA SER A 127 24.41 -12.04 -10.27
C SER A 127 25.91 -12.14 -10.57
N ILE A 128 26.31 -12.73 -11.70
CA ILE A 128 27.71 -12.79 -12.14
C ILE A 128 28.24 -11.37 -12.42
N LEU A 129 27.48 -10.54 -13.13
CA LEU A 129 27.87 -9.16 -13.44
C LEU A 129 28.02 -8.30 -12.17
N VAL A 130 27.06 -8.40 -11.24
CA VAL A 130 27.12 -7.74 -9.92
C VAL A 130 28.35 -8.20 -9.14
N GLY A 131 28.56 -9.51 -9.04
CA GLY A 131 29.70 -10.10 -8.36
C GLY A 131 31.03 -9.66 -8.97
N ALA A 132 31.16 -9.71 -10.29
CA ALA A 132 32.36 -9.26 -11.01
C ALA A 132 32.65 -7.77 -10.77
N ALA A 133 31.63 -6.91 -10.82
CA ALA A 133 31.79 -5.48 -10.59
C ALA A 133 32.39 -5.18 -9.21
N PHE A 134 31.94 -5.89 -8.17
CA PHE A 134 32.45 -5.73 -6.81
C PHE A 134 33.74 -6.49 -6.51
N ALA A 135 33.99 -7.65 -7.12
CA ALA A 135 35.30 -8.31 -7.05
C ALA A 135 36.39 -7.39 -7.63
N LEU A 136 36.16 -6.80 -8.80
CA LEU A 136 37.05 -5.79 -9.41
C LEU A 136 37.19 -4.54 -8.53
N HIS A 137 36.13 -4.18 -7.80
CA HIS A 137 36.16 -3.09 -6.84
C HIS A 137 37.09 -3.39 -5.66
N GLY A 138 36.96 -4.57 -5.04
CA GLY A 138 37.82 -5.05 -3.95
C GLY A 138 39.28 -5.18 -4.36
N ILE A 139 39.56 -5.75 -5.55
CA ILE A 139 40.92 -5.83 -6.12
C ILE A 139 41.52 -4.43 -6.24
N SER A 140 40.76 -3.46 -6.72
CA SER A 140 41.25 -2.08 -6.86
C SER A 140 41.65 -1.45 -5.53
N PHE A 141 40.96 -1.78 -4.43
CA PHE A 141 41.33 -1.31 -3.11
C PHE A 141 42.53 -2.05 -2.53
N ALA A 142 42.59 -3.38 -2.70
CA ALA A 142 43.73 -4.17 -2.24
C ALA A 142 45.05 -3.72 -2.90
N VAL A 143 45.04 -3.51 -4.22
CA VAL A 143 46.21 -3.02 -4.98
C VAL A 143 46.61 -1.61 -4.56
N ARG A 144 45.65 -0.75 -4.21
CA ARG A 144 45.94 0.62 -3.76
C ARG A 144 46.45 0.64 -2.33
N ALA A 145 45.85 -0.16 -1.45
CA ALA A 145 46.26 -0.26 -0.05
C ALA A 145 47.68 -0.82 0.09
N SER A 146 48.06 -1.81 -0.73
CA SER A 146 49.42 -2.38 -0.72
C SER A 146 50.51 -1.40 -1.18
N LYS A 147 50.13 -0.36 -1.93
CA LYS A 147 51.06 0.67 -2.44
C LYS A 147 50.99 1.99 -1.65
N ALA A 148 50.06 2.12 -0.71
CA ALA A 148 49.84 3.35 0.02
C ALA A 148 50.79 3.48 1.22
N LEU A 149 51.22 4.71 1.52
CA LEU A 149 51.92 4.99 2.76
C LEU A 149 50.98 4.82 3.96
N PRO A 150 51.49 4.40 5.14
CA PRO A 150 50.68 4.26 6.34
C PRO A 150 49.95 5.56 6.67
N SER A 151 48.63 5.47 6.84
CA SER A 151 47.79 6.60 7.24
C SER A 151 46.98 6.24 8.48
N ARG A 152 46.71 7.24 9.32
CA ARG A 152 46.05 7.08 10.63
C ARG A 152 44.74 6.30 10.58
N PHE A 153 44.00 6.39 9.46
CA PHE A 153 42.74 5.69 9.26
C PHE A 153 42.74 4.83 7.98
N GLY A 154 43.92 4.48 7.47
CA GLY A 154 44.04 3.64 6.27
C GLY A 154 43.39 2.26 6.44
N ALA A 155 43.36 1.74 7.67
CA ALA A 155 42.73 0.46 8.00
C ALA A 155 41.22 0.42 7.74
N THR A 156 40.53 1.56 7.62
CA THR A 156 39.13 1.61 7.17
C THR A 156 38.96 0.94 5.80
N VAL A 157 39.97 0.97 4.94
CA VAL A 157 39.91 0.34 3.61
C VAL A 157 39.75 -1.19 3.69
N ASN A 158 40.18 -1.82 4.79
CA ASN A 158 39.99 -3.26 4.98
C ASN A 158 38.51 -3.65 5.08
N TYR A 159 37.66 -2.78 5.64
CA TYR A 159 36.21 -2.98 5.65
C TYR A 159 35.66 -3.02 4.21
N TYR A 160 36.11 -2.11 3.36
CA TYR A 160 35.68 -2.05 1.96
C TYR A 160 36.18 -3.24 1.14
N ILE A 161 37.41 -3.69 1.38
CA ILE A 161 37.97 -4.89 0.73
C ILE A 161 37.14 -6.11 1.15
N ALA A 162 36.94 -6.32 2.45
CA ALA A 162 36.16 -7.45 2.97
C ALA A 162 34.72 -7.44 2.43
N ALA A 163 34.02 -6.32 2.53
CA ALA A 163 32.66 -6.17 2.00
C ALA A 163 32.57 -6.47 0.50
N SER A 164 33.53 -5.97 -0.29
CA SER A 164 33.55 -6.18 -1.75
C SER A 164 33.73 -7.65 -2.16
N TRP A 165 34.42 -8.45 -1.33
CA TRP A 165 34.60 -9.88 -1.56
C TRP A 165 33.43 -10.74 -1.08
N LEU A 166 32.63 -10.24 -0.13
CA LEU A 166 31.43 -10.92 0.34
C LEU A 166 30.27 -10.83 -0.66
N LEU A 167 30.17 -9.75 -1.42
CA LEU A 167 29.07 -9.60 -2.40
C LEU A 167 29.07 -10.67 -3.51
N PRO A 168 30.19 -11.07 -4.13
CA PRO A 168 30.21 -12.20 -5.06
C PRO A 168 29.61 -13.49 -4.47
N VAL A 169 29.94 -13.80 -3.21
CA VAL A 169 29.39 -14.97 -2.51
C VAL A 169 27.89 -14.79 -2.29
N GLY A 170 27.46 -13.63 -1.81
CA GLY A 170 26.04 -13.33 -1.62
C GLY A 170 25.24 -13.31 -2.92
N ALA A 171 25.82 -12.86 -4.04
CA ALA A 171 25.21 -12.88 -5.37
C ALA A 171 25.06 -14.31 -5.89
N ALA A 172 26.05 -15.18 -5.68
CA ALA A 172 25.95 -16.60 -5.98
C ALA A 172 24.83 -17.28 -5.18
N LEU A 173 24.74 -17.00 -3.87
CA LEU A 173 23.64 -17.47 -3.04
C LEU A 173 22.27 -16.95 -3.50
N GLY A 174 22.21 -15.70 -3.98
CA GLY A 174 20.99 -15.13 -4.56
C GLY A 174 20.56 -15.84 -5.84
N ALA A 175 21.51 -16.17 -6.73
CA ALA A 175 21.23 -16.96 -7.93
C ALA A 175 20.78 -18.40 -7.59
N LEU A 176 21.38 -19.02 -6.57
CA LEU A 176 20.94 -20.32 -6.06
C LEU A 176 19.52 -20.25 -5.48
N LEU A 177 19.19 -19.22 -4.70
CA LEU A 177 17.83 -19.02 -4.18
C LEU A 177 16.80 -18.89 -5.30
N ALA A 178 17.16 -18.23 -6.41
CA ALA A 178 16.30 -18.11 -7.57
C ALA A 178 16.15 -19.43 -8.38
N ALA A 179 16.99 -20.44 -8.12
CA ALA A 179 16.97 -21.71 -8.85
C ALA A 179 15.81 -22.65 -8.44
N GLY A 180 14.99 -22.25 -7.45
CA GLY A 180 13.77 -22.98 -7.08
C GLY A 180 13.95 -24.06 -6.01
N TYR A 181 15.03 -24.05 -5.23
CA TYR A 181 15.16 -24.97 -4.08
C TYR A 181 14.01 -24.75 -3.07
N GLY A 182 13.48 -25.85 -2.53
CA GLY A 182 12.43 -25.88 -1.48
C GLY A 182 12.96 -26.30 -0.11
N GLY A 183 12.07 -26.27 0.89
CA GLY A 183 12.32 -26.78 2.25
C GLY A 183 13.46 -26.09 3.01
N GLU A 184 14.14 -26.85 3.88
CA GLU A 184 15.22 -26.36 4.76
C GLU A 184 16.39 -25.74 3.97
N ILE A 185 16.71 -26.28 2.80
CA ILE A 185 17.80 -25.78 1.95
C ILE A 185 17.54 -24.32 1.58
N ARG A 186 16.32 -23.99 1.15
CA ARG A 186 15.92 -22.61 0.85
C ARG A 186 16.03 -21.70 2.06
N GLN A 187 15.58 -22.19 3.23
CA GLN A 187 15.61 -21.43 4.48
C GLN A 187 17.05 -21.08 4.88
N ARG A 188 17.95 -22.06 4.85
CA ARG A 188 19.39 -21.90 5.12
C ARG A 188 20.08 -20.98 4.12
N LEU A 189 19.79 -21.15 2.83
CA LEU A 189 20.31 -20.27 1.78
C LEU A 189 19.87 -18.83 1.98
N LEU A 190 18.62 -18.59 2.40
CA LEU A 190 18.13 -17.24 2.68
C LEU A 190 18.88 -16.62 3.85
N VAL A 191 19.03 -17.34 4.97
CA VAL A 191 19.76 -16.84 6.14
C VAL A 191 21.20 -16.54 5.77
N ALA A 192 21.87 -17.44 5.05
CA ALA A 192 23.24 -17.22 4.55
C ALA A 192 23.34 -15.99 3.64
N HIS A 193 22.42 -15.86 2.68
CA HIS A 193 22.35 -14.72 1.76
C HIS A 193 22.16 -13.41 2.51
N ALA A 194 21.23 -13.37 3.48
CA ALA A 194 20.95 -12.19 4.28
C ALA A 194 22.14 -11.80 5.17
N VAL A 195 22.76 -12.75 5.87
CA VAL A 195 23.95 -12.51 6.71
C VAL A 195 25.11 -11.95 5.88
N ILE A 196 25.42 -12.59 4.75
CA ILE A 196 26.56 -12.19 3.91
C ILE A 196 26.33 -10.83 3.24
N ASN A 197 25.12 -10.55 2.75
CA ASN A 197 24.86 -9.29 2.05
C ASN A 197 24.54 -8.13 2.99
N VAL A 198 23.70 -8.33 4.01
CA VAL A 198 23.26 -7.24 4.89
C VAL A 198 24.31 -6.94 5.95
N LEU A 199 24.83 -7.96 6.65
CA LEU A 199 25.83 -7.75 7.71
C LEU A 199 27.24 -7.67 7.13
N GLY A 200 27.54 -8.52 6.16
CA GLY A 200 28.82 -8.50 5.44
C GLY A 200 28.94 -7.28 4.53
N PHE A 201 28.34 -7.33 3.34
CA PHE A 201 28.54 -6.31 2.31
C PHE A 201 28.09 -4.90 2.76
N VAL A 202 26.85 -4.73 3.23
CA VAL A 202 26.34 -3.42 3.66
C VAL A 202 26.88 -3.03 5.03
N GLY A 203 26.80 -3.92 6.02
CA GLY A 203 27.19 -3.67 7.41
C GLY A 203 28.65 -3.28 7.59
N LEU A 204 29.60 -4.06 7.05
CA LEU A 204 31.03 -3.70 7.11
C LEU A 204 31.31 -2.35 6.43
N THR A 205 30.70 -2.10 5.27
CA THR A 205 30.90 -0.84 4.55
C THR A 205 30.40 0.35 5.36
N VAL A 206 29.22 0.24 5.96
CA VAL A 206 28.61 1.29 6.79
C VAL A 206 29.44 1.53 8.04
N LEU A 207 29.78 0.47 8.80
CA LEU A 207 30.54 0.59 10.05
C LEU A 207 31.93 1.18 9.82
N GLY A 208 32.64 0.73 8.76
CA GLY A 208 33.94 1.30 8.39
C GLY A 208 33.85 2.77 8.00
N THR A 209 32.81 3.16 7.26
CA THR A 209 32.60 4.56 6.85
C THR A 209 32.23 5.44 8.04
N LEU A 210 31.27 5.03 8.88
CA LEU A 210 30.79 5.82 10.01
C LEU A 210 31.86 6.04 11.07
N ALA A 211 32.80 5.12 11.24
CA ALA A 211 33.93 5.28 12.16
C ALA A 211 34.76 6.55 11.88
N THR A 212 34.80 7.01 10.63
CA THR A 212 35.49 8.25 10.24
C THR A 212 34.53 9.39 9.90
N LEU A 213 33.38 9.09 9.31
CA LEU A 213 32.42 10.07 8.84
C LEU A 213 31.63 10.70 9.99
N LEU A 214 31.21 9.95 11.01
CA LEU A 214 30.37 10.50 12.07
C LEU A 214 31.08 11.57 12.92
N PRO A 215 32.33 11.38 13.37
CA PRO A 215 33.08 12.47 14.02
C PRO A 215 33.25 13.70 13.12
N THR A 216 33.39 13.47 11.80
CA THR A 216 33.48 14.54 10.80
C THR A 216 32.17 15.33 10.68
N MET A 217 31.01 14.66 10.75
CA MET A 217 29.70 15.31 10.80
C MET A 217 29.54 16.16 12.07
N LEU A 218 29.95 15.64 13.23
CA LEU A 218 29.88 16.32 14.53
C LEU A 218 30.86 17.49 14.65
N ARG A 219 31.90 17.51 13.81
CA ARG A 219 33.03 18.46 13.88
C ARG A 219 33.72 18.43 15.24
N THR A 220 33.91 17.24 15.78
CA THR A 220 34.58 17.00 17.06
C THR A 220 35.99 16.45 16.84
N ARG A 221 36.83 16.54 17.87
CA ARG A 221 38.14 15.88 17.84
C ARG A 221 37.93 14.37 17.84
N VAL A 222 38.82 13.66 17.15
CA VAL A 222 38.87 12.20 17.16
C VAL A 222 39.05 11.72 18.60
N ALA A 223 38.15 10.87 19.08
CA ALA A 223 38.19 10.30 20.42
C ALA A 223 39.39 9.36 20.62
N GLU A 224 39.87 9.25 21.87
CA GLU A 224 40.90 8.30 22.25
C GLU A 224 40.46 6.85 21.96
N GLY A 225 41.36 6.06 21.39
CA GLY A 225 41.10 4.68 20.97
C GLY A 225 40.42 4.52 19.61
N ALA A 226 40.00 5.60 18.93
CA ALA A 226 39.32 5.52 17.62
C ALA A 226 40.17 4.84 16.53
N GLU A 227 41.48 5.08 16.52
CA GLU A 227 42.39 4.45 15.56
C GLU A 227 42.50 2.94 15.79
N SER A 228 42.61 2.51 17.05
CA SER A 228 42.67 1.09 17.40
C SER A 228 41.36 0.38 17.04
N ALA A 229 40.23 1.00 17.34
CA ALA A 229 38.91 0.47 17.01
C ALA A 229 38.71 0.30 15.50
N VAL A 230 39.15 1.26 14.68
CA VAL A 230 39.12 1.11 13.21
C VAL A 230 40.05 -0.01 12.76
N ARG A 231 41.26 -0.08 13.31
CA ARG A 231 42.29 -1.04 12.90
C ARG A 231 41.86 -2.50 13.11
N HIS A 232 41.21 -2.78 14.23
CA HIS A 232 40.86 -4.14 14.63
C HIS A 232 39.37 -4.46 14.52
N GLY A 233 38.49 -3.47 14.46
CA GLY A 233 37.03 -3.67 14.51
C GLY A 233 36.43 -4.46 13.34
N TRP A 234 37.07 -4.47 12.17
CA TRP A 234 36.59 -5.25 11.02
C TRP A 234 36.79 -6.76 11.21
N LEU A 235 37.73 -7.18 12.07
CA LEU A 235 38.04 -8.60 12.31
C LEU A 235 36.87 -9.33 13.00
N PRO A 236 36.34 -8.89 14.15
CA PRO A 236 35.17 -9.55 14.76
C PRO A 236 33.92 -9.42 13.88
N LEU A 237 33.76 -8.33 13.13
CA LEU A 237 32.64 -8.19 12.19
C LEU A 237 32.71 -9.23 11.06
N LEU A 238 33.86 -9.36 10.40
CA LEU A 238 34.07 -10.35 9.35
C LEU A 238 34.00 -11.78 9.91
N GLY A 239 34.60 -12.01 11.08
CA GLY A 239 34.55 -13.30 11.77
C GLY A 239 33.12 -13.72 12.12
N GLY A 240 32.31 -12.79 12.64
CA GLY A 240 30.91 -13.04 12.94
C GLY A 240 30.09 -13.39 11.69
N VAL A 241 30.29 -12.66 10.59
CA VAL A 241 29.66 -12.97 9.29
C VAL A 241 30.10 -14.34 8.76
N ALA A 242 31.39 -14.67 8.83
CA ALA A 242 31.93 -15.94 8.37
C ALA A 242 31.36 -17.12 9.20
N VAL A 243 31.35 -16.99 10.53
CA VAL A 243 30.80 -18.01 11.44
C VAL A 243 29.31 -18.20 11.22
N ALA A 244 28.53 -17.12 11.11
CA ALA A 244 27.08 -17.22 10.90
C ALA A 244 26.73 -17.72 9.48
N GLY A 245 27.47 -17.30 8.46
CA GLY A 245 27.33 -17.79 7.09
C GLY A 245 27.66 -19.28 6.97
N ALA A 246 28.76 -19.72 7.58
CA ALA A 246 29.14 -21.14 7.65
C ALA A 246 28.11 -21.96 8.45
N GLY A 247 27.65 -21.45 9.59
CA GLY A 247 26.58 -22.09 10.37
C GLY A 247 25.30 -22.29 9.54
N SER A 248 24.92 -21.30 8.75
CA SER A 248 23.78 -21.39 7.82
C SER A 248 24.02 -22.44 6.73
N GLY A 249 25.20 -22.42 6.11
CA GLY A 249 25.60 -23.39 5.08
C GLY A 249 25.71 -24.82 5.59
N LEU A 250 26.14 -25.04 6.83
CA LEU A 250 26.30 -26.36 7.46
C LEU A 250 25.02 -26.86 8.17
N GLY A 251 24.04 -25.98 8.40
CA GLY A 251 22.81 -26.34 9.10
C GLY A 251 22.97 -26.30 10.62
N TRP A 252 23.96 -25.59 11.15
CA TRP A 252 24.24 -25.50 12.59
C TRP A 252 23.75 -24.16 13.16
N MET A 253 22.54 -24.17 13.71
CA MET A 253 21.85 -22.98 14.22
C MET A 253 22.65 -22.24 15.32
N TRP A 254 23.29 -22.99 16.22
CA TRP A 254 24.09 -22.42 17.30
C TRP A 254 25.32 -21.65 16.78
N LEU A 255 25.90 -22.05 15.64
CA LEU A 255 26.95 -21.28 14.98
C LEU A 255 26.40 -19.97 14.40
N VAL A 256 25.16 -19.97 13.88
CA VAL A 256 24.50 -18.73 13.47
C VAL A 256 24.39 -17.78 14.66
N ALA A 257 23.86 -18.25 15.80
CA ALA A 257 23.76 -17.46 17.02
C ALA A 257 25.12 -16.91 17.49
N ALA A 258 26.14 -17.77 17.56
CA ALA A 258 27.49 -17.40 17.96
C ALA A 258 28.09 -16.34 17.02
N GLY A 259 27.95 -16.52 15.72
CA GLY A 259 28.43 -15.56 14.72
C GLY A 259 27.73 -14.20 14.84
N LEU A 260 26.42 -14.17 15.09
CA LEU A 260 25.68 -12.92 15.30
C LEU A 260 26.08 -12.22 16.61
N VAL A 261 26.36 -12.96 17.69
CA VAL A 261 26.88 -12.39 18.95
C VAL A 261 28.27 -11.79 18.75
N ILE A 262 29.16 -12.50 18.05
CA ILE A 262 30.50 -11.99 17.68
C ILE A 262 30.36 -10.70 16.87
N TYR A 263 29.42 -10.66 15.92
CA TYR A 263 29.14 -9.48 15.12
C TYR A 263 28.68 -8.28 15.98
N ILE A 264 27.77 -8.49 16.94
CA ILE A 264 27.34 -7.44 17.90
C ILE A 264 28.54 -6.91 18.70
N GLY A 265 29.42 -7.80 19.19
CA GLY A 265 30.66 -7.41 19.86
C GLY A 265 31.54 -6.52 18.97
N GLY A 266 31.64 -6.84 17.68
CA GLY A 266 32.32 -6.03 16.68
C GLY A 266 31.68 -4.64 16.45
N ILE A 267 30.34 -4.56 16.45
CA ILE A 267 29.62 -3.28 16.37
C ILE A 267 29.95 -2.42 17.60
N ILE A 268 29.80 -2.98 18.80
CA ILE A 268 30.03 -2.27 20.06
C ILE A 268 31.47 -1.74 20.10
N HIS A 269 32.44 -2.59 19.77
CA HIS A 269 33.85 -2.20 19.72
C HIS A 269 34.09 -1.02 18.75
N SER A 270 33.50 -1.09 17.55
CA SER A 270 33.66 -0.05 16.52
C SER A 270 32.90 1.25 16.87
N ALA A 271 31.78 1.14 17.59
CA ALA A 271 30.92 2.27 17.95
C ALA A 271 31.40 3.02 19.20
N LEU A 272 32.14 2.40 20.12
CA LEU A 272 32.56 3.01 21.39
C LEU A 272 33.24 4.39 21.25
N PRO A 273 34.27 4.57 20.37
CA PRO A 273 34.89 5.89 20.19
C PRO A 273 33.92 6.92 19.60
N VAL A 274 33.00 6.46 18.76
CA VAL A 274 31.98 7.28 18.12
C VAL A 274 30.93 7.74 19.14
N ILE A 275 30.49 6.85 20.04
CA ILE A 275 29.59 7.17 21.15
C ILE A 275 30.23 8.22 22.07
N ARG A 276 31.51 8.08 22.41
CA ARG A 276 32.24 9.09 23.20
C ARG A 276 32.24 10.46 22.51
N ALA A 277 32.41 10.49 21.18
CA ALA A 277 32.35 11.73 20.41
C ALA A 277 30.94 12.37 20.42
N ILE A 278 29.88 11.55 20.37
CA ILE A 278 28.48 11.99 20.51
C ILE A 278 28.22 12.55 21.90
N LEU A 279 28.65 11.86 22.97
CA LEU A 279 28.46 12.29 24.35
C LEU A 279 29.17 13.62 24.65
N GLY A 280 30.34 13.83 24.06
CA GLY A 280 31.08 15.10 24.20
C GLY A 280 30.43 16.28 23.45
N LYS A 281 29.66 16.03 22.40
CA LYS A 281 28.90 17.06 21.67
C LYS A 281 27.63 16.46 21.08
N PRO A 282 26.50 16.55 21.79
CA PRO A 282 25.24 15.97 21.33
C PRO A 282 24.86 16.50 19.94
N PRO A 283 24.51 15.62 18.99
CA PRO A 283 24.14 16.03 17.64
C PRO A 283 22.81 16.79 17.64
N THR A 284 22.77 17.87 16.88
CA THR A 284 21.54 18.67 16.64
C THR A 284 21.11 18.67 15.17
N ASP A 285 21.90 18.03 14.30
CA ASP A 285 21.66 17.95 12.87
C ASP A 285 21.10 16.57 12.47
N PHE A 286 20.29 16.54 11.43
CA PHE A 286 19.68 15.33 10.88
C PHE A 286 20.69 14.22 10.59
N ALA A 287 21.79 14.55 9.91
CA ALA A 287 22.76 13.57 9.42
C ALA A 287 23.38 12.68 10.54
N PRO A 288 23.99 13.24 11.60
CA PRO A 288 24.55 12.43 12.68
C PRO A 288 23.48 11.72 13.52
N LEU A 289 22.30 12.32 13.73
CA LEU A 289 21.18 11.67 14.42
C LEU A 289 20.65 10.45 13.63
N SER A 290 20.47 10.61 12.33
CA SER A 290 20.01 9.55 11.42
C SER A 290 21.00 8.38 11.37
N ALA A 291 22.30 8.70 11.27
CA ALA A 291 23.35 7.68 11.30
C ALA A 291 23.41 6.94 12.66
N GLY A 292 23.28 7.66 13.79
CA GLY A 292 23.21 7.04 15.11
C GLY A 292 22.02 6.10 15.26
N ALA A 293 20.82 6.56 14.88
CA ALA A 293 19.60 5.74 14.92
C ALA A 293 19.70 4.49 14.02
N SER A 294 20.33 4.59 12.86
CA SER A 294 20.54 3.44 11.97
C SER A 294 21.37 2.33 12.60
N LEU A 295 22.36 2.67 13.45
CA LEU A 295 23.16 1.69 14.17
C LEU A 295 22.36 1.00 15.28
N LEU A 296 21.41 1.70 15.90
CA LEU A 296 20.50 1.10 16.88
C LEU A 296 19.58 0.08 16.20
N TRP A 297 19.00 0.43 15.04
CA TRP A 297 18.18 -0.50 14.25
C TRP A 297 18.96 -1.74 13.81
N LEU A 298 20.20 -1.57 13.32
CA LEU A 298 21.07 -2.69 12.97
C LEU A 298 21.33 -3.58 14.19
N THR A 299 21.78 -3.00 15.30
CA THR A 299 22.16 -3.76 16.50
C THR A 299 20.97 -4.49 17.10
N GLY A 300 19.81 -3.83 17.21
CA GLY A 300 18.58 -4.43 17.71
C GLY A 300 18.09 -5.58 16.82
N SER A 301 18.12 -5.41 15.50
CA SER A 301 17.71 -6.47 14.56
C SER A 301 18.64 -7.69 14.66
N VAL A 302 19.96 -7.47 14.74
CA VAL A 302 20.93 -8.57 14.90
C VAL A 302 20.78 -9.25 16.26
N ALA A 303 20.49 -8.50 17.33
CA ALA A 303 20.25 -9.07 18.65
C ALA A 303 19.01 -9.97 18.69
N VAL A 304 17.90 -9.53 18.07
CA VAL A 304 16.70 -10.35 17.91
C VAL A 304 17.02 -11.65 17.16
N LEU A 305 17.74 -11.57 16.04
CA LEU A 305 18.14 -12.76 15.28
C LEU A 305 19.10 -13.67 16.07
N ALA A 306 20.04 -13.11 16.83
CA ALA A 306 20.98 -13.88 17.65
C ALA A 306 20.27 -14.66 18.75
N VAL A 307 19.33 -14.00 19.44
CA VAL A 307 18.51 -14.63 20.48
C VAL A 307 17.64 -15.73 19.88
N MET A 308 17.01 -15.47 18.73
CA MET A 308 16.16 -16.46 18.08
C MET A 308 16.96 -17.65 17.59
N ALA A 309 18.10 -17.45 16.92
CA ALA A 309 18.98 -18.56 16.54
C ALA A 309 19.51 -19.34 17.78
N GLY A 310 19.80 -18.64 18.89
CA GLY A 310 20.36 -19.23 20.10
C GLY A 310 19.38 -20.10 20.90
N ARG A 311 18.07 -19.85 20.77
CA ARG A 311 17.02 -20.68 21.40
C ARG A 311 16.82 -22.04 20.72
N GLY A 312 17.55 -22.31 19.63
CA GLY A 312 17.45 -23.54 18.86
C GLY A 312 16.08 -23.81 18.20
N PRO A 313 15.33 -22.80 17.71
CA PRO A 313 14.12 -23.08 16.95
C PRO A 313 14.47 -23.69 15.58
N SER A 314 13.47 -24.17 14.85
CA SER A 314 13.66 -24.71 13.50
C SER A 314 14.15 -23.63 12.51
N TRP A 315 14.73 -24.06 11.39
CA TRP A 315 15.11 -23.17 10.28
C TRP A 315 13.94 -22.38 9.71
N GLU A 316 12.73 -22.91 9.81
CA GLU A 316 11.49 -22.27 9.41
C GLU A 316 11.18 -21.06 10.30
N THR A 317 11.24 -21.21 11.62
CA THR A 317 11.03 -20.09 12.56
C THR A 317 12.10 -19.01 12.38
N LEU A 318 13.37 -19.39 12.19
CA LEU A 318 14.42 -18.41 11.93
C LEU A 318 14.18 -17.69 10.60
N TYR A 319 13.73 -18.40 9.56
CA TYR A 319 13.37 -17.82 8.27
C TYR A 319 12.25 -16.76 8.42
N GLU A 320 11.17 -17.09 9.14
CA GLU A 320 10.07 -16.15 9.42
C GLU A 320 10.56 -14.93 10.20
N GLN A 321 11.42 -15.15 11.20
CA GLN A 321 11.99 -14.07 11.98
C GLN A 321 12.92 -13.16 11.16
N VAL A 322 13.67 -13.72 10.20
CA VAL A 322 14.44 -12.91 9.26
C VAL A 322 13.51 -12.00 8.46
N GLN A 323 12.37 -12.52 7.96
CA GLN A 323 11.39 -11.70 7.23
C GLN A 323 10.80 -10.60 8.09
N SER A 324 10.51 -10.85 9.38
CA SER A 324 9.92 -9.84 10.27
C SER A 324 10.86 -8.67 10.58
N VAL A 325 12.18 -8.89 10.55
CA VAL A 325 13.18 -7.82 10.77
C VAL A 325 13.63 -7.13 9.48
N VAL A 326 13.22 -7.60 8.30
CA VAL A 326 13.57 -6.96 7.01
C VAL A 326 13.17 -5.49 6.97
N PRO A 327 11.96 -5.05 7.37
CA PRO A 327 11.61 -3.63 7.32
C PRO A 327 12.47 -2.78 8.27
N ALA A 328 12.84 -3.31 9.44
CA ALA A 328 13.76 -2.65 10.37
C ALA A 328 15.16 -2.47 9.76
N LEU A 329 15.67 -3.50 9.08
CA LEU A 329 16.97 -3.45 8.39
C LEU A 329 16.93 -2.56 7.13
N ALA A 330 15.84 -2.57 6.37
CA ALA A 330 15.70 -1.82 5.13
C ALA A 330 15.41 -0.33 5.38
N ALA A 331 14.38 0.00 6.15
CA ALA A 331 13.99 1.39 6.41
C ALA A 331 14.83 1.99 7.56
N GLY A 332 14.89 1.29 8.71
CA GLY A 332 15.53 1.78 9.93
C GLY A 332 17.07 1.79 9.87
N PHE A 333 17.69 0.80 9.23
CA PHE A 333 19.14 0.79 9.03
C PHE A 333 19.56 1.35 7.67
N ALA A 334 19.26 0.63 6.59
CA ALA A 334 19.89 0.83 5.29
C ALA A 334 19.49 2.16 4.62
N SER A 335 18.19 2.47 4.58
CA SER A 335 17.70 3.75 4.06
C SER A 335 18.15 4.90 4.95
N GLN A 336 17.96 4.77 6.27
CA GLN A 336 18.26 5.84 7.22
C GLN A 336 19.75 6.23 7.24
N VAL A 337 20.67 5.27 7.11
CA VAL A 337 22.10 5.58 6.99
C VAL A 337 22.44 6.24 5.65
N LEU A 338 21.83 5.78 4.55
CA LEU A 338 22.04 6.38 3.22
C LEU A 338 21.59 7.84 3.20
N LEU A 339 20.36 8.11 3.65
CA LEU A 339 19.81 9.48 3.67
C LEU A 339 20.58 10.38 4.65
N GLY A 340 20.99 9.84 5.81
CA GLY A 340 21.83 10.54 6.78
C GLY A 340 23.19 10.92 6.19
N ALA A 341 23.89 9.97 5.57
CA ALA A 341 25.18 10.19 4.94
C ALA A 341 25.10 11.21 3.80
N LEU A 342 24.13 11.07 2.89
CA LEU A 342 23.98 11.97 1.75
C LEU A 342 23.55 13.39 2.16
N SER A 343 22.77 13.53 3.23
CA SER A 343 22.40 14.85 3.78
C SER A 343 23.62 15.67 4.20
N TYR A 344 24.73 15.01 4.56
CA TYR A 344 26.01 15.67 4.83
C TYR A 344 26.90 15.75 3.58
N LEU A 345 27.04 14.65 2.84
CA LEU A 345 28.02 14.51 1.78
C LEU A 345 27.67 15.31 0.51
N LEU A 346 26.38 15.41 0.15
CA LEU A 346 25.96 16.16 -1.03
C LEU A 346 26.34 17.65 -0.95
N PRO A 347 26.05 18.37 0.16
CA PRO A 347 26.56 19.74 0.35
C PRO A 347 28.08 19.87 0.19
N VAL A 348 28.85 18.90 0.68
CA VAL A 348 30.33 18.91 0.61
C VAL A 348 30.81 18.78 -0.84
N VAL A 349 30.32 17.81 -1.60
CA VAL A 349 30.83 17.53 -2.96
C VAL A 349 30.33 18.51 -4.01
N LEU A 350 29.20 19.18 -3.78
CA LEU A 350 28.66 20.20 -4.69
C LEU A 350 29.44 21.53 -4.65
N GLY A 351 30.36 21.73 -3.70
CA GLY A 351 31.27 22.88 -3.63
C GLY A 351 30.57 24.24 -3.40
N GLY A 352 31.20 25.32 -3.86
CA GLY A 352 30.66 26.69 -3.76
C GLY A 352 31.16 27.54 -2.58
N GLY A 353 32.14 27.05 -1.83
CA GLY A 353 32.72 27.77 -0.67
C GLY A 353 31.87 27.68 0.61
N PRO A 354 32.36 28.23 1.73
CA PRO A 354 31.74 28.05 3.05
C PRO A 354 30.31 28.61 3.16
N ALA A 355 29.99 29.70 2.47
CA ALA A 355 28.66 30.32 2.51
C ALA A 355 27.61 29.43 1.81
N VAL A 356 27.89 29.00 0.57
CA VAL A 356 26.99 28.10 -0.19
C VAL A 356 26.84 26.75 0.50
N PHE A 357 27.91 26.24 1.13
CA PHE A 357 27.84 25.04 1.95
C PHE A 357 26.83 25.19 3.10
N LYS A 358 26.88 26.32 3.85
CA LYS A 358 25.94 26.57 4.96
C LYS A 358 24.48 26.61 4.47
N VAL A 359 24.21 27.26 3.35
CA VAL A 359 22.85 27.33 2.76
C VAL A 359 22.37 25.93 2.37
N ARG A 360 23.19 25.16 1.65
CA ARG A 360 22.85 23.78 1.27
C ARG A 360 22.65 22.88 2.49
N ALA A 361 23.53 22.96 3.47
CA ALA A 361 23.41 22.20 4.72
C ALA A 361 22.10 22.53 5.46
N ALA A 362 21.68 23.81 5.49
CA ALA A 362 20.40 24.21 6.07
C ALA A 362 19.19 23.58 5.35
N VAL A 363 19.24 23.49 4.01
CA VAL A 363 18.20 22.79 3.23
C VAL A 363 18.11 21.31 3.65
N PHE A 364 19.23 20.60 3.70
CA PHE A 364 19.23 19.19 4.10
C PHE A 364 18.94 18.97 5.59
N ASN A 365 19.07 20.00 6.43
CA ASN A 365 18.69 19.97 7.84
C ASN A 365 17.24 20.44 8.10
N SER A 366 16.50 20.83 7.06
CA SER A 366 15.13 21.34 7.20
C SER A 366 14.20 20.26 7.79
N ALA A 367 13.39 20.62 8.79
CA ALA A 367 12.49 19.68 9.49
C ALA A 367 13.20 18.38 9.97
N ALA A 368 14.45 18.49 10.44
CA ALA A 368 15.25 17.35 10.90
C ALA A 368 14.53 16.50 11.94
N GLY A 369 13.90 17.13 12.94
CA GLY A 369 13.21 16.43 14.04
C GLY A 369 12.01 15.66 13.54
N ALA A 370 11.17 16.28 12.69
CA ALA A 370 10.00 15.63 12.10
C ALA A 370 10.41 14.38 11.32
N ARG A 371 11.40 14.50 10.43
CA ARG A 371 11.88 13.38 9.62
C ARG A 371 12.44 12.24 10.46
N LEU A 372 13.18 12.54 11.53
CA LEU A 372 13.70 11.52 12.44
C LEU A 372 12.57 10.81 13.19
N VAL A 373 11.57 11.54 13.69
CA VAL A 373 10.44 10.94 14.40
C VAL A 373 9.62 10.08 13.46
N LEU A 374 9.26 10.59 12.27
CA LEU A 374 8.48 9.82 11.28
C LEU A 374 9.20 8.52 10.89
N LEU A 375 10.52 8.56 10.65
CA LEU A 375 11.29 7.36 10.30
C LEU A 375 11.42 6.36 11.45
N ASN A 376 11.66 6.80 12.69
CA ASN A 376 11.90 5.87 13.80
C ASN A 376 10.64 5.48 14.55
N LEU A 377 9.83 6.45 14.98
CA LEU A 377 8.60 6.20 15.72
C LEU A 377 7.53 5.60 14.79
N GLY A 378 7.38 6.15 13.57
CA GLY A 378 6.46 5.59 12.58
C GLY A 378 6.79 4.15 12.23
N LEU A 379 8.07 3.84 11.98
CA LEU A 379 8.51 2.45 11.73
C LEU A 379 8.33 1.56 12.96
N GLY A 380 8.65 2.07 14.15
CA GLY A 380 8.47 1.34 15.41
C GLY A 380 7.01 0.91 15.61
N VAL A 381 6.05 1.82 15.39
CA VAL A 381 4.62 1.51 15.46
C VAL A 381 4.20 0.53 14.36
N ALA A 382 4.67 0.71 13.13
CA ALA A 382 4.35 -0.19 12.01
C ALA A 382 4.81 -1.64 12.25
N LEU A 383 5.88 -1.83 13.04
CA LEU A 383 6.42 -3.14 13.42
C LEU A 383 5.73 -3.79 14.62
N LEU A 384 4.90 -3.05 15.36
CA LEU A 384 4.12 -3.61 16.46
C LEU A 384 2.93 -4.44 15.94
N PRO A 385 2.38 -5.35 16.77
CA PRO A 385 1.14 -6.06 16.46
C PRO A 385 -0.08 -5.13 16.58
N VAL A 386 -0.15 -4.10 15.73
CA VAL A 386 -1.23 -3.10 15.67
C VAL A 386 -2.21 -3.41 14.52
N PRO A 387 -3.43 -2.84 14.54
CA PRO A 387 -4.42 -3.03 13.49
C PRO A 387 -3.88 -2.71 12.08
N SER A 388 -4.47 -3.36 11.07
CA SER A 388 -4.00 -3.26 9.68
C SER A 388 -3.93 -1.81 9.19
N TRP A 389 -4.97 -1.02 9.46
CA TRP A 389 -5.02 0.39 9.08
C TRP A 389 -4.01 1.27 9.82
N VAL A 390 -3.68 0.94 11.08
CA VAL A 390 -2.60 1.61 11.81
C VAL A 390 -1.25 1.30 11.17
N LYS A 391 -0.99 0.05 10.75
CA LYS A 391 0.23 -0.30 10.01
C LYS A 391 0.31 0.42 8.67
N VAL A 392 -0.79 0.52 7.92
CA VAL A 392 -0.84 1.19 6.61
C VAL A 392 -0.53 2.67 6.73
N THR A 393 -1.22 3.38 7.63
CA THR A 393 -1.06 4.83 7.83
C THR A 393 0.35 5.18 8.32
N THR A 394 0.87 4.44 9.30
CA THR A 394 2.23 4.66 9.82
C THR A 394 3.33 4.29 8.82
N SER A 395 3.18 3.20 8.05
CA SER A 395 4.10 2.84 6.96
C SER A 395 4.09 3.89 5.83
N THR A 396 2.92 4.48 5.54
CA THR A 396 2.79 5.57 4.56
C THR A 396 3.55 6.82 5.03
N LEU A 397 3.47 7.17 6.32
CA LEU A 397 4.27 8.27 6.88
C LEU A 397 5.78 8.02 6.77
N VAL A 398 6.24 6.79 7.01
CA VAL A 398 7.64 6.41 6.82
C VAL A 398 8.05 6.62 5.36
N LEU A 399 7.22 6.18 4.40
CA LEU A 399 7.46 6.39 2.98
C LEU A 399 7.54 7.89 2.63
N VAL A 400 6.62 8.71 3.15
CA VAL A 400 6.64 10.17 2.95
C VAL A 400 7.95 10.76 3.47
N ALA A 401 8.42 10.34 4.64
CA ALA A 401 9.69 10.81 5.20
C ALA A 401 10.91 10.41 4.33
N LEU A 402 10.88 9.21 3.73
CA LEU A 402 11.91 8.76 2.79
C LEU A 402 11.88 9.57 1.48
N VAL A 403 10.70 9.75 0.87
CA VAL A 403 10.51 10.51 -0.37
C VAL A 403 10.85 11.99 -0.20
N TRP A 404 10.61 12.56 0.98
CA TRP A 404 10.98 13.94 1.31
C TRP A 404 12.46 14.20 1.02
N PHE A 405 13.37 13.24 1.28
CA PHE A 405 14.79 13.43 0.97
C PHE A 405 15.04 13.74 -0.52
N LEU A 406 14.31 13.12 -1.45
CA LEU A 406 14.44 13.38 -2.89
C LEU A 406 14.09 14.85 -3.22
N ILE A 407 13.08 15.39 -2.55
CA ILE A 407 12.69 16.80 -2.66
C ILE A 407 13.82 17.71 -2.13
N LEU A 408 14.48 17.33 -1.03
CA LEU A 408 15.62 18.08 -0.47
C LEU A 408 16.83 18.06 -1.40
N VAL A 409 17.08 16.96 -2.11
CA VAL A 409 18.12 16.90 -3.15
C VAL A 409 17.85 17.96 -4.22
N LEU A 410 16.63 18.01 -4.76
CA LEU A 410 16.25 19.01 -5.78
C LEU A 410 16.41 20.45 -5.25
N LYS A 411 15.96 20.73 -4.02
CA LYS A 411 16.12 22.04 -3.39
C LYS A 411 17.59 22.41 -3.17
N GLY A 412 18.41 21.48 -2.70
CA GLY A 412 19.85 21.68 -2.46
C GLY A 412 20.64 21.97 -3.75
N LEU A 413 20.24 21.36 -4.87
CA LEU A 413 20.82 21.64 -6.18
C LEU A 413 20.49 23.06 -6.67
N ARG A 414 19.25 23.54 -6.43
CA ARG A 414 18.81 24.90 -6.79
C ARG A 414 19.42 25.99 -5.91
N ALA A 415 19.57 25.72 -4.60
CA ALA A 415 20.05 26.70 -3.62
C ALA A 415 21.43 27.29 -3.95
N GLY A 416 22.31 26.53 -4.60
CA GLY A 416 23.65 27.01 -5.00
C GLY A 416 23.67 27.95 -6.21
N LYS A 417 22.57 28.07 -6.96
CA LYS A 417 22.47 28.99 -8.12
C LYS A 417 21.90 30.36 -7.75
N ALA A 418 21.17 30.46 -6.64
CA ALA A 418 20.46 31.67 -6.22
C ALA A 418 21.22 32.51 -5.16
N SER A 419 22.45 32.13 -4.82
CA SER A 419 23.17 32.72 -3.68
C SER A 419 23.91 34.02 -4.06
N THR A 420 23.20 35.14 -4.16
CA THR A 420 23.74 36.51 -4.01
C THR A 420 23.51 37.06 -2.60
N VAL A 421 22.88 36.28 -1.70
CA VAL A 421 22.44 36.72 -0.37
C VAL A 421 23.60 36.73 0.63
N ALA A 422 23.75 37.85 1.35
CA ALA A 422 24.75 38.03 2.39
C ALA A 422 24.54 37.04 3.56
N PRO A 423 25.61 36.52 4.20
CA PRO A 423 25.54 35.46 5.22
C PRO A 423 24.74 35.77 6.49
N GLN A 424 24.30 37.02 6.70
CA GLN A 424 23.65 37.48 7.92
C GLN A 424 22.13 37.26 7.99
N GLU A 425 21.42 37.15 6.86
CA GLU A 425 19.94 37.06 6.87
C GLU A 425 19.37 35.64 7.07
N VAL A 426 20.16 34.58 6.90
CA VAL A 426 19.67 33.19 7.05
C VAL A 426 19.66 32.73 8.53
N ALA A 427 20.30 33.47 9.42
CA ALA A 427 20.39 33.15 10.84
C ALA A 427 19.27 33.83 11.64
N GLY A 428 18.04 33.34 11.52
CA GLY A 428 17.01 33.63 12.52
C GLY A 428 17.52 33.25 13.92
N SER A 429 17.27 34.10 14.92
CA SER A 429 17.78 34.13 16.30
C SER A 429 17.50 32.89 17.18
N GLU A 430 16.99 31.79 16.63
CA GLU A 430 16.65 30.59 17.40
C GLU A 430 17.78 29.57 17.44
N GLN A 431 18.06 29.05 18.64
CA GLN A 431 19.07 28.02 18.87
C GLN A 431 18.77 26.73 18.09
N PRO A 432 19.77 26.08 17.44
CA PRO A 432 19.59 24.87 16.63
C PRO A 432 18.82 23.73 17.32
N GLY A 433 19.06 23.52 18.62
CA GLY A 433 18.37 22.48 19.40
C GLY A 433 16.87 22.73 19.56
N LYS A 434 16.45 24.00 19.68
CA LYS A 434 15.02 24.37 19.80
C LYS A 434 14.26 24.07 18.51
N ARG A 435 14.86 24.34 17.34
CA ARG A 435 14.27 24.02 16.02
C ARG A 435 14.12 22.51 15.82
N LEU A 436 15.12 21.73 16.24
CA LEU A 436 15.06 20.28 16.21
C LEU A 436 13.86 19.78 17.05
N MET A 437 13.76 20.23 18.30
CA MET A 437 12.69 19.85 19.22
C MET A 437 11.30 20.23 18.70
N MET A 438 11.11 21.47 18.23
CA MET A 438 9.83 21.93 17.70
C MET A 438 9.39 21.13 16.47
N SER A 439 10.30 20.83 15.54
CA SER A 439 9.97 19.97 14.40
C SER A 439 9.74 18.51 14.81
N ALA A 440 10.41 18.01 15.86
CA ALA A 440 10.15 16.68 16.39
C ALA A 440 8.74 16.56 16.96
N VAL A 441 8.23 17.58 17.67
CA VAL A 441 6.83 17.62 18.14
C VAL A 441 5.86 17.48 16.96
N ALA A 442 6.07 18.24 15.87
CA ALA A 442 5.24 18.09 14.66
C ALA A 442 5.30 16.67 14.07
N GLY A 443 6.47 16.02 14.11
CA GLY A 443 6.61 14.61 13.74
C GLY A 443 5.82 13.66 14.64
N VAL A 444 5.87 13.86 15.96
CA VAL A 444 5.10 13.06 16.93
C VAL A 444 3.61 13.23 16.69
N THR A 445 3.14 14.47 16.54
CA THR A 445 1.74 14.77 16.19
C THR A 445 1.33 14.07 14.90
N GLY A 446 2.18 14.07 13.87
CA GLY A 446 1.93 13.34 12.62
C GLY A 446 1.74 11.84 12.85
N VAL A 447 2.61 11.19 13.63
CA VAL A 447 2.45 9.75 13.95
C VAL A 447 1.19 9.48 14.75
N VAL A 448 0.90 10.30 15.78
CA VAL A 448 -0.31 10.16 16.59
C VAL A 448 -1.57 10.31 15.74
N LEU A 449 -1.61 11.28 14.83
CA LEU A 449 -2.72 11.45 13.89
C LEU A 449 -2.87 10.26 12.95
N ALA A 450 -1.78 9.69 12.44
CA ALA A 450 -1.84 8.49 11.61
C ALA A 450 -2.37 7.29 12.39
N VAL A 451 -1.92 7.09 13.64
CA VAL A 451 -2.45 6.04 14.52
C VAL A 451 -3.94 6.26 14.78
N ALA A 452 -4.35 7.48 15.11
CA ALA A 452 -5.75 7.81 15.34
C ALA A 452 -6.61 7.58 14.08
N LEU A 453 -6.15 8.00 12.90
CA LEU A 453 -6.82 7.72 11.62
C LEU A 453 -6.90 6.21 11.34
N GLY A 454 -5.84 5.46 11.64
CA GLY A 454 -5.82 4.01 11.49
C GLY A 454 -6.78 3.30 12.44
N ILE A 455 -6.95 3.81 13.66
CA ILE A 455 -7.94 3.31 14.63
C ILE A 455 -9.37 3.69 14.19
N VAL A 456 -9.59 4.91 13.72
CA VAL A 456 -10.92 5.36 13.24
C VAL A 456 -11.36 4.60 11.99
N ALA A 457 -10.43 4.19 11.14
CA ALA A 457 -10.72 3.37 9.96
C ALA A 457 -11.15 1.93 10.31
N ASP A 458 -10.81 1.44 11.51
CA ASP A 458 -11.18 0.10 11.99
C ASP A 458 -11.17 0.04 13.54
N PRO A 459 -12.20 0.62 14.19
CA PRO A 459 -12.25 0.74 15.65
C PRO A 459 -12.43 -0.62 16.33
N ALA A 460 -13.06 -1.59 15.65
CA ALA A 460 -13.25 -2.95 16.14
C ALA A 460 -11.91 -3.69 16.29
N ALA A 461 -11.03 -3.65 15.27
CA ALA A 461 -9.70 -4.23 15.38
C ALA A 461 -8.79 -3.52 16.40
N ALA A 462 -9.08 -2.26 16.72
CA ALA A 462 -8.38 -1.50 17.75
C ALA A 462 -8.91 -1.74 19.18
N GLY A 463 -9.95 -2.56 19.35
CA GLY A 463 -10.59 -2.82 20.65
C GLY A 463 -11.41 -1.64 21.19
N VAL A 464 -11.64 -0.61 20.38
CA VAL A 464 -12.44 0.57 20.74
C VAL A 464 -13.91 0.24 20.51
N GLY A 465 -14.46 -0.53 21.45
CA GLY A 465 -15.84 -1.00 21.46
C GLY A 465 -16.19 -1.82 22.71
N ALA A 466 -15.20 -2.27 23.49
CA ALA A 466 -15.41 -3.10 24.67
C ALA A 466 -15.34 -2.36 26.03
N SER A 467 -15.11 -1.05 26.08
CA SER A 467 -15.02 -0.31 27.35
C SER A 467 -15.23 1.20 27.14
N ALA A 468 -16.48 1.64 27.00
CA ALA A 468 -16.81 3.07 27.06
C ALA A 468 -18.25 3.31 27.54
N THR A 469 -18.62 2.70 28.66
CA THR A 469 -19.70 3.20 29.51
C THR A 469 -19.24 3.07 30.95
N THR A 470 -18.83 4.18 31.58
CA THR A 470 -19.12 4.55 32.99
C THR A 470 -18.21 5.68 33.45
N GLU A 471 -18.68 6.91 33.32
CA GLU A 471 -18.53 7.90 34.39
C GLU A 471 -19.96 8.35 34.75
N GLY A 472 -20.44 7.92 35.92
CA GLY A 472 -21.82 8.16 36.36
C GLY A 472 -22.24 7.20 37.47
N GLU A 473 -21.89 7.57 38.70
CA GLU A 473 -22.55 7.31 39.98
C GLU A 473 -23.33 6.00 40.24
N SER A 474 -22.83 5.27 41.24
CA SER A 474 -23.55 4.47 42.25
C SER A 474 -24.83 3.74 41.83
N GLY A 475 -24.72 2.43 41.65
CA GLY A 475 -25.84 1.50 41.71
C GLY A 475 -25.33 0.07 41.78
N ALA A 476 -25.58 -0.62 42.89
CA ALA A 476 -25.35 -2.05 43.00
C ALA A 476 -26.20 -2.78 41.95
N GLY A 477 -25.58 -3.58 41.10
CA GLY A 477 -26.24 -4.35 40.05
C GLY A 477 -25.31 -5.43 39.50
N SER A 478 -25.76 -6.67 39.55
CA SER A 478 -25.10 -7.93 39.22
C SER A 478 -24.25 -7.94 37.95
N ALA A 479 -23.01 -8.43 38.07
CA ALA A 479 -22.23 -8.91 36.94
C ALA A 479 -22.88 -10.16 36.34
N GLN A 480 -23.28 -10.11 35.08
CA GLN A 480 -23.60 -11.30 34.29
C GLN A 480 -22.28 -12.00 33.96
N GLN A 481 -22.03 -13.16 34.58
CA GLN A 481 -20.92 -14.05 34.25
C GLN A 481 -21.24 -14.75 32.92
N GLY A 482 -20.36 -14.64 31.92
CA GLY A 482 -20.33 -15.60 30.81
C GLY A 482 -20.00 -17.01 31.32
N PRO A 483 -20.31 -18.07 30.56
CA PRO A 483 -20.11 -19.44 31.02
C PRO A 483 -18.66 -19.66 31.45
N ALA A 484 -18.47 -20.22 32.66
CA ALA A 484 -17.17 -20.50 33.23
C ALA A 484 -16.46 -21.62 32.44
N ALA A 485 -15.13 -21.55 32.34
CA ALA A 485 -14.34 -22.63 31.74
C ALA A 485 -14.60 -23.96 32.47
N THR A 486 -14.89 -25.02 31.71
CA THR A 486 -15.20 -26.37 32.25
C THR A 486 -13.97 -27.00 32.90
N GLY A 487 -12.77 -26.61 32.45
CA GLY A 487 -11.50 -27.22 32.84
C GLY A 487 -11.08 -28.38 31.93
N ASP A 488 -11.96 -28.80 31.01
CA ASP A 488 -11.72 -29.86 30.05
C ASP A 488 -11.09 -29.33 28.74
N THR A 489 -10.43 -30.22 27.98
CA THR A 489 -9.73 -29.86 26.73
C THR A 489 -10.17 -30.76 25.59
N THR A 490 -10.73 -30.15 24.54
CA THR A 490 -11.10 -30.81 23.28
C THR A 490 -9.91 -30.80 22.32
N HIS A 491 -9.49 -31.98 21.86
CA HIS A 491 -8.39 -32.16 20.92
C HIS A 491 -8.88 -32.54 19.53
N VAL A 492 -8.42 -31.83 18.50
CA VAL A 492 -8.87 -32.03 17.11
C VAL A 492 -7.68 -32.26 16.21
N GLN A 493 -7.78 -33.27 15.34
CA GLN A 493 -6.84 -33.49 14.25
C GLN A 493 -7.42 -32.87 12.98
N MET A 494 -6.63 -32.07 12.28
CA MET A 494 -7.04 -31.35 11.09
C MET A 494 -5.98 -31.48 10.00
N SER A 495 -6.36 -31.62 8.74
CA SER A 495 -5.46 -31.50 7.59
C SER A 495 -5.79 -30.25 6.77
N MET A 496 -4.77 -29.70 6.10
CA MET A 496 -4.92 -28.73 5.02
C MET A 496 -4.63 -29.47 3.72
N GLU A 497 -5.66 -29.73 2.93
CA GLU A 497 -5.57 -30.48 1.67
C GLU A 497 -6.54 -29.87 0.64
N ASP A 498 -6.14 -29.82 -0.62
CA ASP A 498 -6.90 -29.27 -1.74
C ASP A 498 -7.48 -27.86 -1.45
N MET A 499 -6.68 -26.98 -0.84
CA MET A 499 -7.08 -25.63 -0.44
C MET A 499 -8.27 -25.60 0.54
N ARG A 500 -8.37 -26.60 1.43
CA ARG A 500 -9.42 -26.69 2.46
C ARG A 500 -8.86 -27.19 3.79
N PHE A 501 -9.60 -26.96 4.87
CA PHE A 501 -9.37 -27.64 6.15
C PHE A 501 -10.26 -28.88 6.22
N THR A 502 -9.71 -30.02 6.64
CA THR A 502 -10.45 -31.26 6.83
C THR A 502 -10.22 -31.77 8.26
N PRO A 503 -11.22 -31.81 9.15
CA PRO A 503 -12.60 -31.36 8.90
C PRO A 503 -12.71 -29.83 8.78
N ASP A 504 -13.72 -29.36 8.04
CA ASP A 504 -14.07 -27.94 7.90
C ASP A 504 -15.07 -27.47 8.99
N THR A 505 -15.51 -28.38 9.85
CA THR A 505 -16.36 -28.10 11.02
C THR A 505 -15.86 -28.86 12.23
N VAL A 506 -15.75 -28.16 13.36
CA VAL A 506 -15.23 -28.69 14.62
C VAL A 506 -16.24 -28.40 15.73
N HIS A 507 -16.70 -29.44 16.39
CA HIS A 507 -17.64 -29.35 17.52
C HIS A 507 -16.89 -29.32 18.84
N VAL A 508 -17.18 -28.35 19.70
CA VAL A 508 -16.53 -28.13 20.99
C VAL A 508 -17.58 -27.77 22.05
N PRO A 509 -17.66 -28.48 23.18
CA PRO A 509 -18.56 -28.08 24.27
C PRO A 509 -18.29 -26.65 24.77
N VAL A 510 -19.35 -25.89 25.06
CA VAL A 510 -19.23 -24.54 25.64
C VAL A 510 -18.43 -24.61 26.95
N GLY A 511 -17.34 -23.85 27.02
CA GLY A 511 -16.45 -23.74 28.17
C GLY A 511 -15.20 -24.62 28.10
N ASP A 512 -15.07 -25.51 27.10
CA ASP A 512 -13.86 -26.32 26.88
C ASP A 512 -12.73 -25.52 26.24
N ARG A 513 -11.48 -25.91 26.53
CA ARG A 513 -10.29 -25.45 25.80
C ARG A 513 -10.12 -26.25 24.52
N LEU A 514 -10.01 -25.59 23.37
CA LEU A 514 -9.77 -26.25 22.09
C LEU A 514 -8.27 -26.27 21.73
N VAL A 515 -7.74 -27.45 21.39
CA VAL A 515 -6.39 -27.64 20.85
C VAL A 515 -6.44 -28.41 19.54
N ILE A 516 -6.05 -27.75 18.45
CA ILE A 516 -6.05 -28.27 17.07
C ILE A 516 -4.63 -28.71 16.70
N ASP A 517 -4.45 -29.95 16.25
CA ASP A 517 -3.23 -30.43 15.62
C ASP A 517 -3.46 -30.46 14.10
N VAL A 518 -2.85 -29.52 13.38
CA VAL A 518 -3.06 -29.32 11.95
C VAL A 518 -1.85 -29.77 11.13
N VAL A 519 -2.09 -30.59 10.11
CA VAL A 519 -1.06 -31.06 9.16
C VAL A 519 -1.32 -30.48 7.77
N ASN A 520 -0.31 -29.91 7.14
CA ASN A 520 -0.41 -29.48 5.75
C ASN A 520 -0.09 -30.66 4.81
N GLN A 521 -1.08 -31.13 4.06
CA GLN A 521 -0.93 -32.18 3.05
C GLN A 521 -0.91 -31.63 1.61
N ASP A 522 -1.09 -30.32 1.44
CA ASP A 522 -1.03 -29.64 0.14
C ASP A 522 0.41 -29.41 -0.35
N ASP A 523 0.53 -29.06 -1.64
CA ASP A 523 1.81 -28.77 -2.31
C ASP A 523 2.38 -27.36 -2.04
N ARG A 524 1.65 -26.55 -1.25
CA ARG A 524 1.96 -25.15 -0.95
C ARG A 524 1.83 -24.84 0.54
N VAL A 525 2.27 -23.65 0.94
CA VAL A 525 2.28 -23.23 2.35
C VAL A 525 0.88 -22.77 2.76
N HIS A 526 0.46 -23.18 3.97
CA HIS A 526 -0.81 -22.81 4.59
C HIS A 526 -0.58 -22.30 6.02
N ASP A 527 -1.62 -21.77 6.65
CA ASP A 527 -1.64 -21.45 8.07
C ASP A 527 -3.08 -21.57 8.57
N LEU A 528 -3.24 -21.58 9.89
CA LEU A 528 -4.51 -21.59 10.60
C LEU A 528 -4.52 -20.39 11.54
N LEU A 529 -5.56 -19.59 11.47
CA LEU A 529 -5.83 -18.45 12.35
C LEU A 529 -7.30 -18.53 12.78
N THR A 530 -7.57 -18.54 14.08
CA THR A 530 -8.94 -18.45 14.62
C THR A 530 -9.33 -16.99 14.86
N ALA A 531 -10.63 -16.70 14.94
CA ALA A 531 -11.13 -15.34 15.16
C ALA A 531 -10.63 -14.69 16.47
N ASN A 532 -10.32 -15.51 17.49
CA ASN A 532 -9.75 -15.03 18.76
C ASN A 532 -8.22 -14.83 18.72
N GLY A 533 -7.59 -14.99 17.55
CA GLY A 533 -6.19 -14.68 17.31
C GLY A 533 -5.20 -15.81 17.57
N ALA A 534 -5.66 -17.03 17.90
CA ALA A 534 -4.77 -18.19 17.97
C ALA A 534 -4.33 -18.59 16.56
N ALA A 535 -3.03 -18.85 16.39
CA ALA A 535 -2.45 -19.06 15.07
C ALA A 535 -1.42 -20.19 15.05
N SER A 536 -1.35 -20.93 13.94
CA SER A 536 -0.30 -21.94 13.69
C SER A 536 1.04 -21.34 13.25
N GLY A 537 1.03 -20.09 12.76
CA GLY A 537 2.09 -19.60 11.88
C GLY A 537 2.08 -20.35 10.54
N ARG A 538 3.08 -20.12 9.68
CA ARG A 538 3.13 -20.85 8.40
C ARG A 538 3.42 -22.34 8.64
N VAL A 539 2.71 -23.17 7.89
CA VAL A 539 2.80 -24.62 7.86
C VAL A 539 3.22 -24.99 6.45
N ALA A 540 4.47 -25.42 6.28
CA ALA A 540 4.97 -25.90 4.99
C ALA A 540 4.32 -27.25 4.58
N PRO A 541 4.31 -27.61 3.28
CA PRO A 541 3.90 -28.94 2.81
C PRO A 541 4.53 -30.08 3.62
N GLY A 542 3.69 -30.99 4.13
CA GLY A 542 4.07 -32.13 4.98
C GLY A 542 4.38 -31.80 6.45
N ALA A 543 4.30 -30.54 6.87
CA ALA A 543 4.55 -30.14 8.25
C ALA A 543 3.27 -30.21 9.11
N HIS A 544 3.43 -30.48 10.41
CA HIS A 544 2.35 -30.40 11.40
C HIS A 544 2.60 -29.28 12.42
N ARG A 545 1.52 -28.71 12.97
CA ARG A 545 1.52 -27.68 14.01
C ARG A 545 0.36 -27.87 14.96
N LYS A 546 0.61 -27.62 16.25
CA LYS A 546 -0.44 -27.57 17.27
C LYS A 546 -0.82 -26.11 17.56
N VAL A 547 -2.12 -25.80 17.51
CA VAL A 547 -2.73 -24.50 17.79
C VAL A 547 -3.64 -24.65 19.01
N ASP A 548 -3.44 -23.79 20.00
CA ASP A 548 -4.29 -23.71 21.18
C ASP A 548 -5.24 -22.52 21.03
N ALA A 549 -6.49 -22.81 20.71
CA ALA A 549 -7.53 -21.82 20.47
C ALA A 549 -8.19 -21.32 21.77
N GLY A 550 -7.71 -21.74 22.94
CA GLY A 550 -8.27 -21.27 24.21
C GLY A 550 -9.69 -21.78 24.48
N VAL A 551 -10.39 -21.15 25.42
CA VAL A 551 -11.74 -21.57 25.85
C VAL A 551 -12.79 -21.09 24.84
N ILE A 552 -13.59 -22.01 24.31
CA ILE A 552 -14.67 -21.73 23.35
C ILE A 552 -15.97 -21.49 24.12
N THR A 553 -16.61 -20.35 23.90
CA THR A 553 -17.85 -19.96 24.63
C THR A 553 -19.04 -19.66 23.72
N ALA A 554 -18.79 -19.55 22.41
CA ALA A 554 -19.78 -19.32 21.37
C ALA A 554 -19.20 -19.80 20.03
N ASP A 555 -20.06 -19.99 19.03
CA ASP A 555 -19.66 -20.33 17.68
C ASP A 555 -18.63 -19.32 17.14
N THR A 556 -17.60 -19.85 16.48
CA THR A 556 -16.52 -19.05 15.92
C THR A 556 -15.97 -19.69 14.65
N GLU A 557 -15.02 -19.03 14.00
CA GLU A 557 -14.41 -19.50 12.75
C GLU A 557 -12.89 -19.48 12.85
N GLY A 558 -12.25 -20.25 11.99
CA GLY A 558 -10.84 -20.10 11.67
C GLY A 558 -10.59 -20.22 10.17
N TRP A 559 -9.46 -19.69 9.72
CA TRP A 559 -9.12 -19.58 8.30
C TRP A 559 -7.62 -19.59 8.05
N CYS A 560 -7.24 -19.73 6.78
CA CYS A 560 -5.87 -19.51 6.33
C CYS A 560 -5.66 -18.02 6.00
N SER A 561 -4.75 -17.36 6.71
CA SER A 561 -4.44 -15.93 6.60
C SER A 561 -3.54 -15.58 5.41
N LEU A 562 -2.98 -16.58 4.73
CA LEU A 562 -2.25 -16.38 3.47
C LEU A 562 -3.16 -15.77 2.41
N ALA A 563 -2.62 -14.78 1.68
CA ALA A 563 -3.37 -14.00 0.71
C ALA A 563 -4.02 -14.89 -0.36
N GLY A 564 -5.33 -14.74 -0.56
CA GLY A 564 -6.12 -15.53 -1.51
C GLY A 564 -6.65 -16.85 -0.95
N HIS A 565 -6.06 -17.41 0.12
CA HIS A 565 -6.40 -18.75 0.59
C HIS A 565 -7.75 -18.80 1.30
N ARG A 566 -8.06 -17.81 2.15
CA ARG A 566 -9.39 -17.63 2.72
C ARG A 566 -10.47 -17.48 1.63
N GLN A 567 -10.19 -16.67 0.61
CA GLN A 567 -11.11 -16.44 -0.51
C GLN A 567 -11.31 -17.68 -1.40
N MET A 568 -10.36 -18.60 -1.39
CA MET A 568 -10.42 -19.88 -2.11
C MET A 568 -11.06 -21.02 -1.30
N GLY A 569 -11.53 -20.75 -0.07
CA GLY A 569 -12.28 -21.72 0.74
C GLY A 569 -11.52 -22.34 1.91
N MET A 570 -10.33 -21.85 2.26
CA MET A 570 -9.63 -22.27 3.47
C MET A 570 -10.20 -21.60 4.72
N VAL A 571 -11.39 -22.03 5.08
CA VAL A 571 -12.14 -21.63 6.28
C VAL A 571 -12.67 -22.90 6.94
N PHE A 572 -12.71 -22.92 8.27
CA PHE A 572 -13.39 -23.94 9.05
C PHE A 572 -14.20 -23.28 10.17
N THR A 573 -15.26 -23.95 10.61
CA THR A 573 -16.17 -23.47 11.65
C THR A 573 -15.91 -24.21 12.96
N ILE A 574 -15.99 -23.51 14.08
CA ILE A 574 -15.98 -24.09 15.43
C ILE A 574 -17.39 -23.87 16.00
N ILE A 575 -18.12 -24.94 16.23
CA ILE A 575 -19.48 -24.91 16.81
C ILE A 575 -19.36 -25.17 18.31
N ALA A 576 -19.93 -24.29 19.11
CA ALA A 576 -19.93 -24.35 20.56
C ALA A 576 -21.17 -25.12 21.06
N ASP A 577 -21.03 -26.42 21.30
CA ASP A 577 -22.15 -27.28 21.69
C ASP A 577 -22.64 -26.92 23.10
N GLY A 578 -23.94 -26.60 23.22
CA GLY A 578 -24.59 -26.30 24.50
C GLY A 578 -24.86 -24.83 24.82
N ALA A 579 -24.63 -23.90 23.88
CA ALA A 579 -25.14 -22.53 23.99
C ALA A 579 -26.68 -22.56 23.83
N GLN A 580 -27.44 -22.37 24.91
CA GLN A 580 -28.90 -22.51 24.85
C GLN A 580 -29.56 -21.46 23.94
N ASP A 581 -30.33 -21.98 22.98
CA ASP A 581 -31.38 -21.32 22.23
C ASP A 581 -32.34 -20.53 23.14
N SER A 582 -32.60 -19.28 22.78
CA SER A 582 -33.71 -18.50 23.34
C SER A 582 -34.65 -18.06 22.23
N ALA A 583 -35.50 -18.99 21.77
CA ALA A 583 -36.92 -18.74 21.47
C ALA A 583 -37.56 -19.98 20.81
N ALA A 584 -37.96 -20.97 21.62
CA ALA A 584 -39.03 -21.89 21.24
C ALA A 584 -39.59 -22.59 22.49
N ALA A 585 -40.74 -22.13 22.97
CA ALA A 585 -41.71 -22.98 23.67
C ALA A 585 -43.06 -22.27 23.72
N ASP A 586 -44.05 -22.84 23.03
CA ASP A 586 -45.26 -23.31 23.70
C ASP A 586 -45.97 -24.35 22.80
N SER A 587 -46.29 -25.48 23.42
CA SER A 587 -46.94 -26.68 22.89
C SER A 587 -48.48 -26.49 22.79
N GLU A 588 -49.23 -27.22 21.96
CA GLU A 588 -49.67 -28.62 22.16
C GLU A 588 -50.51 -29.14 20.94
N PRO A 589 -50.83 -30.46 20.86
CA PRO A 589 -51.07 -31.21 19.62
C PRO A 589 -52.51 -31.74 19.38
N LEU A 590 -52.63 -32.50 18.28
CA LEU A 590 -53.62 -33.53 17.88
C LEU A 590 -54.87 -33.11 17.08
N LYS A 591 -54.93 -33.56 15.81
CA LYS A 591 -55.92 -34.58 15.41
C LYS A 591 -55.64 -35.24 14.06
N ARG A 592 -55.75 -36.58 14.09
CA ARG A 592 -55.88 -37.53 12.98
C ARG A 592 -57.21 -37.30 12.24
N MET A 593 -57.22 -37.33 10.91
CA MET A 593 -58.32 -37.95 10.14
C MET A 593 -57.89 -38.30 8.71
N ASP A 594 -58.28 -39.51 8.32
CA ASP A 594 -57.95 -40.24 7.09
C ASP A 594 -58.60 -39.70 5.82
N SER A 595 -57.98 -39.95 4.66
CA SER A 595 -58.59 -40.51 3.42
C SER A 595 -57.53 -40.50 2.29
N LYS A 596 -57.04 -41.68 1.89
CA LYS A 596 -57.47 -42.49 0.73
C LYS A 596 -57.17 -41.89 -0.65
N ASP A 597 -56.16 -42.50 -1.27
CA ASP A 597 -56.14 -43.01 -2.66
C ASP A 597 -56.05 -42.00 -3.82
N HIS A 598 -54.91 -41.97 -4.54
CA HIS A 598 -54.77 -42.71 -5.80
C HIS A 598 -53.32 -42.64 -6.35
N GLY A 599 -52.89 -43.77 -6.91
CA GLY A 599 -51.50 -44.07 -7.27
C GLY A 599 -50.96 -43.41 -8.53
N GLY A 600 -49.63 -43.55 -8.72
CA GLY A 600 -49.03 -43.44 -10.06
C GLY A 600 -47.55 -43.06 -10.14
N HIS A 601 -46.66 -44.01 -9.84
CA HIS A 601 -45.34 -44.23 -10.46
C HIS A 601 -44.18 -43.20 -10.31
N GLY A 602 -43.32 -43.46 -9.32
CA GLY A 602 -41.96 -44.00 -9.54
C GLY A 602 -40.85 -43.09 -10.08
N GLY A 603 -39.85 -42.79 -9.23
CA GLY A 603 -38.50 -42.44 -9.67
C GLY A 603 -37.67 -41.60 -8.71
N SER A 604 -36.95 -42.29 -7.81
CA SER A 604 -35.69 -41.88 -7.12
C SER A 604 -35.62 -40.56 -6.34
N ALA A 605 -35.36 -40.75 -5.04
CA ALA A 605 -34.90 -39.76 -4.08
C ALA A 605 -33.56 -39.12 -4.47
N GLU A 606 -33.42 -37.83 -4.16
CA GLU A 606 -32.23 -37.31 -3.51
C GLU A 606 -32.64 -36.14 -2.60
N ASP A 607 -32.21 -36.25 -1.35
CA ASP A 607 -32.41 -35.33 -0.25
C ASP A 607 -31.77 -33.96 -0.53
N ALA A 608 -32.48 -32.89 -0.21
CA ALA A 608 -31.92 -31.55 -0.07
C ALA A 608 -32.08 -31.08 1.38
N SER A 609 -31.25 -31.63 2.28
CA SER A 609 -30.94 -30.97 3.55
C SER A 609 -29.91 -29.88 3.25
N GLY A 610 -30.40 -28.64 3.13
CA GLY A 610 -29.66 -27.48 2.67
C GLY A 610 -28.46 -27.12 3.54
N THR A 611 -27.27 -27.34 2.98
CA THR A 611 -26.09 -26.50 3.19
C THR A 611 -26.46 -25.04 2.87
N ALA A 612 -25.98 -24.08 3.66
CA ALA A 612 -26.19 -22.66 3.40
C ALA A 612 -25.46 -22.26 2.10
N GLY A 613 -26.13 -22.42 0.96
CA GLY A 613 -25.64 -22.02 -0.36
C GLY A 613 -25.53 -20.51 -0.51
N ASN A 614 -24.81 -20.07 -1.55
CA ASN A 614 -24.81 -18.67 -1.99
C ASN A 614 -26.26 -18.17 -2.09
N PRO A 615 -26.67 -17.12 -1.34
CA PRO A 615 -28.03 -16.61 -1.36
C PRO A 615 -28.53 -16.24 -2.76
N ALA A 616 -27.61 -15.89 -3.67
CA ALA A 616 -27.87 -15.55 -5.07
C ALA A 616 -27.61 -16.72 -6.05
N ALA A 617 -27.57 -17.96 -5.57
CA ALA A 617 -27.36 -19.13 -6.42
C ALA A 617 -28.40 -19.16 -7.56
N GLY A 618 -27.94 -19.03 -8.80
CA GLY A 618 -28.79 -19.04 -10.00
C GLY A 618 -29.14 -17.67 -10.58
N PHE A 619 -28.68 -16.56 -9.97
CA PHE A 619 -28.75 -15.24 -10.61
C PHE A 619 -27.79 -15.16 -11.80
N ASP A 620 -28.32 -14.84 -12.97
CA ASP A 620 -27.55 -14.59 -14.19
C ASP A 620 -27.93 -13.21 -14.76
N PRO A 621 -27.07 -12.19 -14.65
CA PRO A 621 -27.37 -10.83 -15.11
C PRO A 621 -27.55 -10.72 -16.63
N MET A 622 -27.29 -11.80 -17.37
CA MET A 622 -27.46 -11.92 -18.81
C MET A 622 -28.69 -12.73 -19.22
N ARG A 623 -29.45 -13.25 -18.25
CA ARG A 623 -30.69 -13.99 -18.52
C ARG A 623 -31.77 -13.07 -19.06
N ALA A 624 -32.48 -13.53 -20.10
CA ALA A 624 -33.60 -12.81 -20.67
C ALA A 624 -34.73 -12.66 -19.62
N PRO A 625 -35.36 -11.48 -19.54
CA PRO A 625 -36.45 -11.25 -18.59
C PRO A 625 -37.74 -11.99 -19.00
N GLY A 626 -38.66 -12.15 -18.06
CA GLY A 626 -39.96 -12.79 -18.29
C GLY A 626 -40.84 -12.10 -19.34
N GLN A 627 -41.93 -12.77 -19.73
CA GLN A 627 -42.87 -12.21 -20.72
C GLN A 627 -43.50 -10.91 -20.22
N GLY A 628 -43.58 -9.91 -21.10
CA GLY A 628 -44.17 -8.61 -20.78
C GLY A 628 -43.21 -7.63 -20.09
N PHE A 629 -41.91 -7.96 -20.00
CA PHE A 629 -40.89 -7.03 -19.54
C PHE A 629 -40.87 -5.76 -20.40
N VAL A 630 -40.75 -4.62 -19.72
CA VAL A 630 -40.55 -3.29 -20.32
C VAL A 630 -39.39 -2.66 -19.56
N ALA A 631 -38.36 -2.21 -20.26
CA ALA A 631 -37.25 -1.53 -19.59
C ALA A 631 -37.71 -0.20 -19.00
N ARG A 632 -36.99 0.26 -18.00
CA ARG A 632 -37.18 1.61 -17.47
C ARG A 632 -36.90 2.63 -18.57
N ASP A 633 -37.83 3.56 -18.76
CA ASP A 633 -37.65 4.64 -19.72
C ASP A 633 -36.42 5.47 -19.36
N ALA A 634 -35.41 5.44 -20.23
CA ALA A 634 -34.19 6.20 -20.07
C ALA A 634 -34.34 7.65 -20.55
N ARG A 635 -35.42 8.01 -21.25
CA ARG A 635 -35.56 9.35 -21.83
C ARG A 635 -35.68 10.40 -20.72
N LEU A 636 -34.88 11.45 -20.84
CA LEU A 636 -34.88 12.57 -19.92
C LEU A 636 -35.79 13.69 -20.46
N PRO A 637 -36.91 14.04 -19.78
CA PRO A 637 -37.74 15.16 -20.19
C PRO A 637 -37.00 16.48 -20.12
N ALA A 638 -37.41 17.45 -20.94
CA ALA A 638 -36.87 18.82 -20.91
C ALA A 638 -37.06 19.47 -19.53
N ALA A 639 -36.12 20.33 -19.13
CA ALA A 639 -36.22 21.07 -17.88
C ALA A 639 -37.48 21.94 -17.83
N SER A 640 -38.16 21.95 -16.68
CA SER A 640 -39.26 22.88 -16.42
C SER A 640 -38.72 24.31 -16.39
N ARG A 641 -39.49 25.27 -16.95
CA ARG A 641 -39.15 26.70 -16.90
C ARG A 641 -39.48 27.36 -15.55
N ALA A 642 -40.00 26.60 -14.59
CA ALA A 642 -40.35 27.13 -13.27
C ALA A 642 -39.06 27.39 -12.45
N PRO A 643 -38.93 28.55 -11.79
CA PRO A 643 -37.75 28.87 -10.98
C PRO A 643 -37.71 28.13 -9.64
N THR A 644 -38.80 27.44 -9.28
CA THR A 644 -38.89 26.64 -8.05
C THR A 644 -39.61 25.32 -8.35
N HIS A 645 -38.90 24.23 -8.12
CA HIS A 645 -39.38 22.87 -8.31
C HIS A 645 -39.78 22.28 -6.96
N HIS A 646 -40.97 21.68 -6.92
CA HIS A 646 -41.53 21.09 -5.70
C HIS A 646 -41.63 19.58 -5.90
N TYR A 647 -41.00 18.82 -5.01
CA TYR A 647 -41.03 17.37 -5.06
C TYR A 647 -41.39 16.80 -3.70
N THR A 648 -42.23 15.77 -3.71
CA THR A 648 -42.43 14.89 -2.56
C THR A 648 -41.80 13.55 -2.88
N LEU A 649 -40.82 13.18 -2.09
CA LEU A 649 -40.12 11.90 -2.18
C LEU A 649 -40.57 11.01 -1.02
N THR A 650 -41.15 9.86 -1.34
CA THR A 650 -41.61 8.89 -0.34
C THR A 650 -40.60 7.76 -0.24
N ALA A 651 -39.91 7.65 0.89
CA ALA A 651 -39.07 6.50 1.20
C ALA A 651 -39.96 5.31 1.58
N GLN A 652 -39.83 4.19 0.87
CA GLN A 652 -40.68 3.01 1.07
C GLN A 652 -39.94 1.72 0.67
N ASP A 653 -40.35 0.62 1.29
CA ASP A 653 -39.88 -0.72 0.94
C ASP A 653 -40.69 -1.22 -0.25
N THR A 654 -40.03 -1.74 -1.28
CA THR A 654 -40.69 -2.21 -2.49
C THR A 654 -39.96 -3.42 -3.05
N GLU A 655 -40.66 -4.56 -3.08
CA GLU A 655 -40.16 -5.76 -3.74
C GLU A 655 -40.21 -5.58 -5.26
N ARG A 656 -39.09 -5.79 -5.93
CA ARG A 656 -38.95 -5.69 -7.40
C ARG A 656 -38.04 -6.79 -7.92
N ASP A 657 -38.31 -7.25 -9.13
CA ASP A 657 -37.33 -7.97 -9.92
C ASP A 657 -36.22 -7.01 -10.36
N VAL A 658 -34.96 -7.39 -10.12
CA VAL A 658 -33.76 -6.63 -10.49
C VAL A 658 -32.97 -7.28 -11.63
N GLY A 659 -33.47 -8.40 -12.15
CA GLY A 659 -32.83 -9.19 -13.21
C GLY A 659 -33.05 -10.68 -12.97
N ALA A 660 -33.16 -11.46 -14.05
CA ALA A 660 -33.13 -12.92 -13.99
C ALA A 660 -34.22 -13.58 -13.11
N ASP A 661 -35.40 -12.96 -13.04
CA ASP A 661 -36.51 -13.37 -12.16
C ASP A 661 -36.13 -13.34 -10.66
N TYR A 662 -35.25 -12.42 -10.28
CA TYR A 662 -34.73 -12.30 -8.92
C TYR A 662 -35.37 -11.12 -8.19
N ALA A 663 -36.33 -11.42 -7.33
CA ALA A 663 -36.97 -10.43 -6.48
C ALA A 663 -36.01 -9.95 -5.37
N GLN A 664 -35.95 -8.64 -5.14
CA GLN A 664 -35.26 -8.01 -4.01
C GLN A 664 -36.20 -6.98 -3.36
N THR A 665 -36.24 -6.93 -2.03
CA THR A 665 -36.89 -5.85 -1.28
C THR A 665 -35.97 -4.64 -1.26
N LEU A 666 -36.26 -3.68 -2.14
CA LEU A 666 -35.51 -2.44 -2.27
C LEU A 666 -36.04 -1.38 -1.31
N TRP A 667 -35.14 -0.55 -0.81
CA TRP A 667 -35.49 0.73 -0.19
C TRP A 667 -35.43 1.80 -1.27
N THR A 668 -36.56 2.47 -1.51
CA THR A 668 -36.73 3.30 -2.71
C THR A 668 -37.18 4.70 -2.36
N TYR A 669 -36.95 5.65 -3.26
CA TYR A 669 -37.73 6.88 -3.30
C TYR A 669 -38.80 6.73 -4.39
N ASN A 670 -40.07 6.82 -4.01
CA ASN A 670 -41.25 6.73 -4.88
C ASN A 670 -41.38 5.36 -5.61
N GLY A 671 -41.00 4.27 -4.95
CA GLY A 671 -41.26 2.90 -5.42
C GLY A 671 -40.35 2.42 -6.55
N THR A 672 -39.26 3.14 -6.83
CA THR A 672 -38.27 2.81 -7.87
C THR A 672 -36.83 3.01 -7.39
N ALA A 673 -35.91 2.16 -7.86
CA ALA A 673 -34.46 2.34 -7.73
C ALA A 673 -33.83 2.33 -9.13
N PRO A 674 -33.12 3.38 -9.59
CA PRO A 674 -32.99 4.68 -8.94
C PRO A 674 -34.33 5.38 -8.66
N GLY A 675 -34.38 6.36 -7.78
CA GLY A 675 -35.53 7.24 -7.59
C GLY A 675 -35.78 8.18 -8.80
N PRO A 676 -36.77 9.08 -8.69
CA PRO A 676 -37.08 10.06 -9.74
C PRO A 676 -35.89 10.94 -10.12
N THR A 677 -35.63 11.11 -11.42
CA THR A 677 -34.65 12.11 -11.87
C THR A 677 -35.25 13.50 -11.76
N LEU A 678 -34.57 14.38 -11.02
CA LEU A 678 -34.96 15.78 -10.88
C LEU A 678 -34.20 16.61 -11.93
N ARG A 679 -34.84 17.64 -12.51
CA ARG A 679 -34.17 18.48 -13.52
C ARG A 679 -34.53 19.95 -13.35
N GLY A 680 -33.52 20.81 -13.51
CA GLY A 680 -33.69 22.27 -13.50
C GLY A 680 -32.47 22.97 -14.12
N THR A 681 -32.36 24.26 -13.87
CA THR A 681 -31.28 25.12 -14.38
C THR A 681 -30.52 25.81 -13.24
N VAL A 682 -29.34 26.35 -13.53
CA VAL A 682 -28.53 27.08 -12.53
C VAL A 682 -29.32 28.27 -11.99
N GLY A 683 -29.52 28.29 -10.67
CA GLY A 683 -30.28 29.30 -9.94
C GLY A 683 -31.65 28.81 -9.44
N ASP A 684 -32.14 27.68 -9.95
CA ASP A 684 -33.43 27.14 -9.53
C ASP A 684 -33.40 26.65 -8.07
N LYS A 685 -34.56 26.74 -7.43
CA LYS A 685 -34.78 26.24 -6.06
C LYS A 685 -35.51 24.90 -6.09
N PHE A 686 -35.04 23.95 -5.30
CA PHE A 686 -35.65 22.63 -5.14
C PHE A 686 -36.20 22.53 -3.73
N ARG A 687 -37.52 22.56 -3.58
CA ARG A 687 -38.20 22.31 -2.32
C ARG A 687 -38.59 20.83 -2.26
N ILE A 688 -37.91 20.10 -1.40
CA ILE A 688 -38.04 18.65 -1.26
C ILE A 688 -38.74 18.34 0.05
N THR A 689 -39.80 17.56 -0.04
CA THR A 689 -40.49 16.95 1.09
C THR A 689 -40.17 15.46 1.09
N LEU A 690 -39.37 15.00 2.03
CA LEU A 690 -39.13 13.58 2.27
C LEU A 690 -40.18 13.05 3.26
N ARG A 691 -40.93 12.02 2.87
CA ARG A 691 -41.81 11.23 3.76
C ARG A 691 -41.21 9.86 3.95
N ASN A 692 -41.15 9.35 5.18
CA ASN A 692 -40.72 7.97 5.42
C ASN A 692 -41.93 7.07 5.67
N GLU A 693 -42.26 6.23 4.69
CA GLU A 693 -43.29 5.18 4.78
C GLU A 693 -42.66 3.77 4.78
N GLY A 694 -41.33 3.67 4.92
CA GLY A 694 -40.59 2.43 5.02
C GLY A 694 -40.58 1.85 6.44
N THR A 695 -39.82 0.76 6.63
CA THR A 695 -39.75 0.05 7.92
C THR A 695 -38.56 0.48 8.80
N THR A 696 -37.65 1.30 8.27
CA THR A 696 -36.43 1.76 8.96
C THR A 696 -36.23 3.27 8.79
N GLY A 697 -35.29 3.85 9.53
CA GLY A 697 -34.92 5.25 9.41
C GLY A 697 -34.30 5.56 8.06
N HIS A 698 -34.70 6.68 7.45
CA HIS A 698 -34.21 7.13 6.15
C HIS A 698 -33.92 8.63 6.14
N SER A 699 -33.02 9.07 5.26
CA SER A 699 -32.72 10.49 5.03
C SER A 699 -32.59 10.75 3.53
N ILE A 700 -32.20 11.98 3.16
CA ILE A 700 -31.84 12.31 1.78
C ILE A 700 -30.80 13.43 1.72
N ASP A 701 -29.70 13.16 1.04
CA ASP A 701 -28.62 14.08 0.69
C ASP A 701 -28.67 14.37 -0.82
N PHE A 702 -28.61 15.65 -1.21
CA PHE A 702 -28.51 16.09 -2.61
C PHE A 702 -27.17 16.76 -2.84
N HIS A 703 -26.34 16.19 -3.73
CA HIS A 703 -25.04 16.77 -4.07
C HIS A 703 -25.17 18.06 -4.91
N ALA A 704 -26.33 18.28 -5.53
CA ALA A 704 -26.68 19.55 -6.19
C ALA A 704 -26.91 20.70 -5.19
N GLY A 705 -27.11 20.38 -3.91
CA GLY A 705 -27.35 21.33 -2.83
C GLY A 705 -26.10 21.64 -2.01
N ALA A 706 -26.02 22.86 -1.47
CA ALA A 706 -24.96 23.28 -0.56
C ALA A 706 -25.56 23.76 0.76
N LEU A 707 -25.97 22.80 1.61
CA LEU A 707 -26.56 23.05 2.92
C LEU A 707 -25.77 22.29 4.01
N ALA A 708 -25.76 22.83 5.23
CA ALA A 708 -25.25 22.09 6.38
C ALA A 708 -26.17 20.89 6.68
N PRO A 709 -25.65 19.67 6.89
CA PRO A 709 -26.46 18.44 6.87
C PRO A 709 -27.30 18.22 8.13
N ASP A 710 -26.87 18.73 9.29
CA ASP A 710 -27.42 18.38 10.62
C ASP A 710 -28.95 18.46 10.76
N ARG A 711 -29.58 19.34 9.97
CA ARG A 711 -31.05 19.50 9.95
C ARG A 711 -31.72 18.96 8.67
N PRO A 712 -31.33 19.40 7.45
CA PRO A 712 -32.02 19.00 6.23
C PRO A 712 -31.73 17.54 5.80
N MET A 713 -30.63 16.94 6.25
CA MET A 713 -30.19 15.60 5.82
C MET A 713 -30.14 14.58 6.96
N ARG A 714 -30.76 14.91 8.10
CA ARG A 714 -30.89 13.98 9.23
C ARG A 714 -31.79 12.79 8.87
N THR A 715 -31.60 11.67 9.56
CA THR A 715 -32.56 10.55 9.54
C THR A 715 -33.93 11.01 10.06
N ILE A 716 -34.98 10.59 9.36
CA ILE A 716 -36.37 10.60 9.82
C ILE A 716 -36.83 9.17 10.07
N GLU A 717 -37.54 8.96 11.17
CA GLU A 717 -38.10 7.65 11.52
C GLU A 717 -39.33 7.31 10.65
N PRO A 718 -39.76 6.03 10.58
CA PRO A 718 -41.01 5.66 9.91
C PRO A 718 -42.20 6.51 10.38
N GLY A 719 -43.00 7.02 9.44
CA GLY A 719 -44.14 7.90 9.66
C GLY A 719 -43.79 9.39 9.76
N GLU A 720 -42.52 9.77 9.80
CA GLU A 720 -42.10 11.17 9.84
C GLU A 720 -41.97 11.81 8.45
N GLU A 721 -41.92 13.15 8.45
CA GLU A 721 -41.69 13.98 7.27
C GLU A 721 -40.65 15.05 7.55
N LEU A 722 -39.80 15.34 6.57
CA LEU A 722 -38.85 16.45 6.58
C LEU A 722 -38.94 17.23 5.27
N THR A 723 -39.17 18.54 5.37
CA THR A 723 -39.16 19.43 4.20
C THR A 723 -38.00 20.41 4.29
N TYR A 724 -37.21 20.53 3.23
CA TYR A 724 -36.20 21.56 3.10
C TYR A 724 -36.09 22.08 1.66
N THR A 725 -35.28 23.13 1.47
CA THR A 725 -35.08 23.74 0.16
C THR A 725 -33.61 24.01 -0.07
N PHE A 726 -33.07 23.58 -1.21
CA PHE A 726 -31.73 23.95 -1.68
C PHE A 726 -31.83 24.76 -2.97
N THR A 727 -30.78 25.53 -3.28
CA THR A 727 -30.65 26.25 -4.56
C THR A 727 -29.53 25.60 -5.37
N ALA A 728 -29.83 25.23 -6.61
CA ALA A 728 -28.84 24.65 -7.52
C ALA A 728 -27.93 25.76 -8.05
N THR A 729 -26.76 25.94 -7.44
CA THR A 729 -25.83 27.02 -7.82
C THR A 729 -24.81 26.61 -8.87
N ARG A 730 -24.78 25.34 -9.26
CA ARG A 730 -23.81 24.76 -10.21
C ARG A 730 -24.51 23.78 -11.16
N ALA A 731 -24.13 23.84 -12.43
CA ALA A 731 -24.58 22.90 -13.46
C ALA A 731 -23.88 21.55 -13.30
N GLY A 732 -24.56 20.46 -13.66
CA GLY A 732 -24.03 19.11 -13.52
C GLY A 732 -25.10 18.03 -13.50
N ALA A 733 -24.65 16.78 -13.62
CA ALA A 733 -25.44 15.63 -13.23
C ALA A 733 -24.98 15.18 -11.85
N TRP A 734 -25.85 15.35 -10.86
CA TRP A 734 -25.53 15.18 -9.45
C TRP A 734 -26.24 13.96 -8.90
N LEU A 735 -25.59 13.25 -7.99
CA LEU A 735 -26.23 12.19 -7.21
C LEU A 735 -27.11 12.82 -6.11
N TYR A 736 -28.20 12.14 -5.78
CA TYR A 736 -28.80 12.24 -4.46
C TYR A 736 -28.99 10.83 -3.89
N HIS A 737 -28.89 10.68 -2.58
CA HIS A 737 -29.00 9.37 -1.94
C HIS A 737 -29.35 9.47 -0.45
N CYS A 738 -29.68 8.34 0.17
CA CYS A 738 -29.87 8.28 1.63
C CYS A 738 -28.51 8.40 2.35
N SER A 739 -28.47 9.18 3.42
CA SER A 739 -27.31 9.39 4.29
C SER A 739 -27.44 8.77 5.69
N THR A 740 -28.48 7.96 5.91
CA THR A 740 -28.63 7.16 7.14
C THR A 740 -27.60 6.03 7.16
N MET A 741 -27.01 5.77 8.33
CA MET A 741 -25.99 4.75 8.51
C MET A 741 -26.60 3.33 8.64
N PRO A 742 -25.99 2.28 8.06
CA PRO A 742 -24.81 2.33 7.18
C PRO A 742 -25.19 2.77 5.75
N MET A 743 -24.66 3.91 5.29
CA MET A 743 -25.06 4.52 4.01
C MET A 743 -24.84 3.59 2.82
N SER A 744 -23.78 2.80 2.83
CA SER A 744 -23.48 1.83 1.78
C SER A 744 -24.62 0.84 1.56
N LEU A 745 -25.27 0.38 2.64
CA LEU A 745 -26.45 -0.48 2.56
C LEU A 745 -27.65 0.26 1.99
N HIS A 746 -27.93 1.48 2.44
CA HIS A 746 -29.07 2.23 1.92
C HIS A 746 -28.93 2.53 0.42
N ILE A 747 -27.74 2.89 -0.05
CA ILE A 747 -27.44 3.11 -1.47
C ILE A 747 -27.55 1.78 -2.22
N ALA A 748 -26.86 0.73 -1.77
CA ALA A 748 -26.88 -0.60 -2.40
C ALA A 748 -28.28 -1.22 -2.47
N ASN A 749 -29.15 -0.91 -1.50
CA ASN A 749 -30.52 -1.41 -1.47
C ASN A 749 -31.52 -0.53 -2.26
N GLY A 750 -31.06 0.53 -2.94
CA GLY A 750 -31.86 1.27 -3.93
C GLY A 750 -32.10 2.75 -3.68
N MET A 751 -31.61 3.32 -2.57
CA MET A 751 -31.92 4.71 -2.19
C MET A 751 -30.96 5.73 -2.82
N PHE A 752 -31.04 5.88 -4.14
CA PHE A 752 -30.25 6.85 -4.90
C PHE A 752 -31.02 7.35 -6.13
N GLY A 753 -30.64 8.49 -6.69
CA GLY A 753 -31.16 9.02 -7.95
C GLY A 753 -30.33 10.18 -8.48
N ALA A 754 -30.80 10.84 -9.54
CA ALA A 754 -30.05 11.90 -10.21
C ALA A 754 -30.76 13.26 -10.14
N VAL A 755 -29.98 14.34 -10.02
CA VAL A 755 -30.40 15.73 -10.25
C VAL A 755 -29.62 16.30 -11.42
N ILE A 756 -30.30 16.65 -12.50
CA ILE A 756 -29.71 17.26 -13.68
C ILE A 756 -29.92 18.77 -13.63
N ILE A 757 -28.82 19.52 -13.53
CA ILE A 757 -28.82 20.98 -13.60
C ILE A 757 -28.17 21.38 -14.91
N ASP A 758 -29.00 21.84 -15.86
CA ASP A 758 -28.55 22.19 -17.20
C ASP A 758 -27.54 23.36 -17.14
N PRO A 759 -26.40 23.27 -17.86
CA PRO A 759 -25.52 24.42 -18.02
C PRO A 759 -26.21 25.52 -18.85
N PRO A 760 -25.87 26.81 -18.63
CA PRO A 760 -26.57 27.93 -19.27
C PRO A 760 -26.63 27.87 -20.81
N ASP A 761 -25.61 27.32 -21.45
CA ASP A 761 -25.47 27.25 -22.91
C ASP A 761 -25.64 25.82 -23.44
N LEU A 762 -26.47 25.00 -22.79
CA LEU A 762 -26.70 23.61 -23.22
C LEU A 762 -27.40 23.58 -24.59
N ALA A 763 -26.67 23.11 -25.62
CA ALA A 763 -27.23 22.96 -26.96
C ALA A 763 -28.38 21.93 -26.99
N PRO A 764 -29.40 22.11 -27.85
CA PRO A 764 -30.44 21.12 -28.03
C PRO A 764 -29.89 19.88 -28.75
N VAL A 765 -30.46 18.72 -28.43
CA VAL A 765 -30.21 17.43 -29.11
C VAL A 765 -31.55 16.76 -29.39
N ASP A 766 -31.58 15.79 -30.29
CA ASP A 766 -32.82 15.08 -30.65
C ASP A 766 -33.28 14.14 -29.52
N HIS A 767 -32.32 13.51 -28.83
CA HIS A 767 -32.60 12.59 -27.73
C HIS A 767 -31.71 12.86 -26.51
N GLU A 768 -32.32 12.89 -25.33
CA GLU A 768 -31.59 12.85 -24.06
C GLU A 768 -31.94 11.58 -23.30
N PHE A 769 -30.91 10.84 -22.89
CA PHE A 769 -31.05 9.64 -22.07
C PHE A 769 -30.31 9.82 -20.74
N ILE A 770 -30.84 9.27 -19.66
CA ILE A 770 -30.18 9.19 -18.34
C ILE A 770 -29.75 7.75 -18.04
N MET A 771 -28.50 7.60 -17.65
CA MET A 771 -27.84 6.35 -17.27
C MET A 771 -27.31 6.49 -15.84
N VAL A 772 -28.04 5.95 -14.87
CA VAL A 772 -27.59 5.87 -13.49
C VAL A 772 -27.01 4.49 -13.26
N GLN A 773 -25.69 4.39 -13.07
CA GLN A 773 -25.02 3.12 -12.79
C GLN A 773 -25.01 2.84 -11.28
N ASN A 774 -25.35 1.62 -10.90
CA ASN A 774 -25.25 1.14 -9.52
C ASN A 774 -24.89 -0.35 -9.46
N GLU A 775 -24.42 -0.77 -8.30
CA GLU A 775 -24.19 -2.17 -7.97
C GLU A 775 -25.44 -2.80 -7.35
N LEU A 776 -25.60 -4.12 -7.55
CA LEU A 776 -26.55 -4.96 -6.84
C LEU A 776 -25.78 -5.98 -6.00
N TYR A 777 -26.09 -6.02 -4.71
CA TYR A 777 -25.51 -6.95 -3.73
C TYR A 777 -26.65 -7.83 -3.21
N LEU A 778 -26.95 -8.91 -3.92
CA LEU A 778 -28.16 -9.71 -3.70
C LEU A 778 -28.05 -10.53 -2.40
N GLY A 779 -28.98 -10.29 -1.48
CA GLY A 779 -29.32 -11.20 -0.38
C GLY A 779 -30.21 -12.35 -0.87
N LYS A 780 -30.87 -13.08 0.03
CA LYS A 780 -31.83 -14.13 -0.35
C LYS A 780 -32.96 -13.56 -1.25
N PRO A 781 -33.57 -14.34 -2.16
CA PRO A 781 -34.71 -13.85 -2.96
C PRO A 781 -35.82 -13.26 -2.06
N GLY A 782 -36.33 -12.08 -2.43
CA GLY A 782 -37.27 -11.28 -1.64
C GLY A 782 -36.63 -10.51 -0.47
N GLY A 783 -35.37 -10.75 -0.14
CA GLY A 783 -34.62 -10.06 0.91
C GLY A 783 -34.04 -8.72 0.46
N THR A 784 -33.40 -8.00 1.38
CA THR A 784 -32.64 -6.77 1.11
C THR A 784 -31.24 -7.08 0.59
N ALA A 785 -30.48 -6.04 0.26
CA ALA A 785 -29.07 -6.16 -0.08
C ALA A 785 -28.25 -6.79 1.06
N GLU A 786 -27.22 -7.56 0.70
CA GLU A 786 -26.38 -8.32 1.62
C GLU A 786 -25.16 -7.51 2.07
N GLN A 787 -25.11 -7.16 3.36
CA GLN A 787 -24.06 -6.32 3.94
C GLN A 787 -22.66 -6.92 3.75
N THR A 788 -22.51 -8.24 3.92
CA THR A 788 -21.20 -8.90 3.81
C THR A 788 -20.60 -8.77 2.40
N LYS A 789 -21.44 -8.81 1.36
CA LYS A 789 -21.00 -8.60 -0.03
C LYS A 789 -20.67 -7.13 -0.30
N ILE A 790 -21.39 -6.20 0.34
CA ILE A 790 -21.11 -4.76 0.26
C ILE A 790 -19.73 -4.47 0.86
N ASP A 791 -19.46 -4.97 2.06
CA ASP A 791 -18.19 -4.77 2.78
C ASP A 791 -16.99 -5.40 2.05
N ALA A 792 -17.22 -6.51 1.36
CA ALA A 792 -16.22 -7.19 0.54
C ALA A 792 -16.05 -6.59 -0.88
N GLU A 793 -16.88 -5.62 -1.26
CA GLU A 793 -16.97 -5.06 -2.61
C GLU A 793 -17.17 -6.11 -3.71
N THR A 794 -17.97 -7.14 -3.42
CA THR A 794 -18.30 -8.24 -4.34
C THR A 794 -19.75 -8.15 -4.82
N PRO A 795 -20.08 -7.24 -5.76
CA PRO A 795 -21.43 -7.13 -6.28
C PRO A 795 -21.77 -8.30 -7.20
N ASP A 796 -23.01 -8.75 -7.14
CA ASP A 796 -23.57 -9.80 -8.01
C ASP A 796 -23.89 -9.24 -9.40
N ALA A 797 -24.29 -7.97 -9.48
CA ALA A 797 -24.51 -7.25 -10.73
C ALA A 797 -23.99 -5.81 -10.66
N VAL A 798 -23.68 -5.24 -11.82
CA VAL A 798 -23.56 -3.79 -12.00
C VAL A 798 -24.48 -3.43 -13.14
N VAL A 799 -25.32 -2.42 -12.98
CA VAL A 799 -26.47 -2.20 -13.88
C VAL A 799 -26.63 -0.73 -14.21
N PHE A 800 -27.22 -0.44 -15.37
CA PHE A 800 -27.76 0.89 -15.66
C PHE A 800 -29.24 0.91 -15.32
N ASN A 801 -29.68 1.91 -14.56
CA ASN A 801 -31.07 2.18 -14.23
C ASN A 801 -31.78 1.05 -13.46
N GLY A 802 -31.04 0.33 -12.61
CA GLY A 802 -31.58 -0.56 -11.56
C GLY A 802 -31.94 -1.99 -11.98
N TYR A 803 -31.83 -2.36 -13.26
CA TYR A 803 -32.15 -3.71 -13.75
C TYR A 803 -31.04 -4.26 -14.65
N ALA A 804 -30.62 -5.50 -14.41
CA ALA A 804 -29.52 -6.12 -15.14
C ALA A 804 -29.80 -6.26 -16.63
N SER A 805 -28.90 -5.71 -17.46
CA SER A 805 -28.96 -5.82 -18.94
C SER A 805 -30.26 -5.34 -19.60
N GLN A 806 -31.11 -4.54 -18.93
CA GLN A 806 -32.46 -4.21 -19.43
C GLN A 806 -32.47 -3.67 -20.86
N TYR A 807 -31.52 -2.79 -21.19
CA TYR A 807 -31.43 -2.15 -22.49
C TYR A 807 -30.82 -3.03 -23.58
N ALA A 808 -30.33 -4.22 -23.23
CA ALA A 808 -29.98 -5.24 -24.22
C ALA A 808 -31.24 -5.98 -24.70
N PHE A 809 -32.28 -6.05 -23.88
CA PHE A 809 -33.55 -6.73 -24.17
C PHE A 809 -34.64 -5.79 -24.67
N ASP A 810 -34.65 -4.54 -24.21
CA ASP A 810 -35.51 -3.46 -24.71
C ASP A 810 -34.64 -2.24 -25.08
N PRO A 811 -34.10 -2.23 -26.32
CA PRO A 811 -33.11 -1.25 -26.76
C PRO A 811 -33.61 0.20 -26.78
N LEU A 812 -32.67 1.14 -26.63
CA LEU A 812 -32.92 2.55 -26.92
C LEU A 812 -33.08 2.75 -28.43
N HIS A 813 -33.90 3.71 -28.86
CA HIS A 813 -34.20 3.91 -30.28
C HIS A 813 -33.84 5.32 -30.73
N VAL A 814 -33.08 5.41 -31.83
CA VAL A 814 -32.62 6.66 -32.47
C VAL A 814 -32.67 6.48 -34.00
N LYS A 815 -32.61 7.55 -34.79
CA LYS A 815 -32.47 7.48 -36.25
C LYS A 815 -31.11 7.99 -36.74
N VAL A 816 -30.75 7.59 -37.96
CA VAL A 816 -29.55 8.10 -38.64
C VAL A 816 -29.65 9.62 -38.77
N GLY A 817 -28.57 10.32 -38.40
CA GLY A 817 -28.47 11.78 -38.41
C GLY A 817 -29.06 12.47 -37.16
N GLU A 818 -29.67 11.72 -36.24
CA GLU A 818 -30.11 12.28 -34.95
C GLU A 818 -28.95 12.27 -33.94
N ARG A 819 -28.87 13.35 -33.15
CA ARG A 819 -27.91 13.52 -32.06
C ARG A 819 -28.50 13.05 -30.74
N ALA A 820 -27.75 12.24 -30.01
CA ALA A 820 -28.14 11.76 -28.69
C ALA A 820 -27.16 12.24 -27.61
N ARG A 821 -27.70 12.72 -26.48
CA ARG A 821 -26.96 13.01 -25.25
C ARG A 821 -27.25 11.93 -24.21
N PHE A 822 -26.20 11.34 -23.65
CA PHE A 822 -26.28 10.38 -22.56
C PHE A 822 -25.77 11.05 -21.28
N TRP A 823 -26.68 11.43 -20.40
CA TRP A 823 -26.36 11.83 -19.03
C TRP A 823 -25.98 10.59 -18.23
N VAL A 824 -24.83 10.61 -17.57
CA VAL A 824 -24.29 9.45 -16.83
C VAL A 824 -24.02 9.88 -15.39
N VAL A 825 -24.54 9.12 -14.43
CA VAL A 825 -24.27 9.28 -12.99
C VAL A 825 -23.84 7.92 -12.44
N ALA A 826 -22.66 7.83 -11.82
CA ALA A 826 -22.26 6.61 -11.12
C ALA A 826 -22.67 6.71 -9.65
N ALA A 827 -23.84 6.16 -9.33
CA ALA A 827 -24.41 6.23 -7.98
C ALA A 827 -23.61 5.40 -6.95
N GLY A 828 -23.01 4.29 -7.39
CA GLY A 828 -22.25 3.42 -6.51
C GLY A 828 -23.14 2.41 -5.74
N PRO A 829 -22.68 1.95 -4.55
CA PRO A 829 -21.87 2.75 -3.62
C PRO A 829 -20.36 2.82 -3.89
N ASN A 830 -19.75 1.92 -4.68
CA ASN A 830 -18.29 1.75 -4.69
C ASN A 830 -17.63 1.78 -6.09
N ARG A 831 -18.39 1.65 -7.18
CA ARG A 831 -17.88 1.56 -8.56
C ARG A 831 -18.26 2.76 -9.43
N GLY A 832 -17.26 3.29 -10.14
CA GLY A 832 -17.44 4.29 -11.19
C GLY A 832 -17.90 3.68 -12.52
N SER A 833 -18.19 4.52 -13.51
CA SER A 833 -18.56 4.11 -14.86
C SER A 833 -17.53 4.59 -15.88
N ALA A 834 -17.06 3.68 -16.73
CA ALA A 834 -16.30 4.03 -17.93
C ALA A 834 -17.25 3.97 -19.14
N PHE A 835 -18.21 4.90 -19.23
CA PHE A 835 -19.30 4.81 -20.20
C PHE A 835 -18.81 4.91 -21.64
N HIS A 836 -19.17 3.93 -22.47
CA HIS A 836 -18.73 3.81 -23.85
C HIS A 836 -19.86 3.32 -24.75
N VAL A 837 -19.95 3.87 -25.97
CA VAL A 837 -20.82 3.39 -27.05
C VAL A 837 -19.94 2.75 -28.13
N ILE A 838 -20.03 1.43 -28.27
CA ILE A 838 -19.27 0.64 -29.25
C ILE A 838 -19.71 1.03 -30.66
N GLY A 839 -18.73 1.40 -31.49
CA GLY A 839 -18.95 1.89 -32.85
C GLY A 839 -19.20 3.40 -32.95
N GLY A 840 -19.24 4.12 -31.82
CA GLY A 840 -19.36 5.58 -31.77
C GLY A 840 -18.11 6.27 -31.22
N GLN A 841 -17.98 7.56 -31.49
CA GLN A 841 -17.04 8.45 -30.81
C GLN A 841 -17.83 9.67 -30.33
N PHE A 842 -17.58 10.10 -29.10
CA PHE A 842 -18.22 11.28 -28.53
C PHE A 842 -17.53 12.53 -29.05
N ASP A 843 -18.29 13.43 -29.69
CA ASP A 843 -17.79 14.74 -30.09
C ASP A 843 -17.90 15.78 -28.95
N THR A 844 -18.79 15.52 -28.00
CA THR A 844 -19.04 16.39 -26.85
C THR A 844 -19.03 15.56 -25.57
N THR A 845 -18.28 16.00 -24.57
CA THR A 845 -18.24 15.37 -23.25
C THR A 845 -18.15 16.43 -22.16
N TYR A 846 -18.92 16.23 -21.09
CA TYR A 846 -19.03 17.13 -19.96
C TYR A 846 -18.96 16.32 -18.66
N ARG A 847 -18.19 16.78 -17.68
CA ARG A 847 -18.00 16.11 -16.40
C ARG A 847 -17.86 17.13 -15.28
N GLU A 848 -18.55 16.90 -14.16
CA GLU A 848 -18.37 17.66 -12.91
C GLU A 848 -18.39 19.19 -13.09
N GLY A 849 -19.31 19.70 -13.91
CA GLY A 849 -19.45 21.15 -14.12
C GLY A 849 -18.68 21.73 -15.31
N ARG A 850 -18.00 20.91 -16.12
CA ARG A 850 -17.08 21.39 -17.17
C ARG A 850 -17.10 20.53 -18.44
N TYR A 851 -17.11 21.19 -19.60
CA TYR A 851 -16.84 20.55 -20.89
C TYR A 851 -15.38 20.10 -21.00
N LEU A 852 -15.19 18.83 -21.34
CA LEU A 852 -13.91 18.25 -21.77
C LEU A 852 -13.77 18.33 -23.30
N LEU A 853 -14.89 18.14 -24.01
CA LEU A 853 -15.09 18.43 -25.42
C LEU A 853 -16.42 19.15 -25.57
N ASP A 854 -16.47 20.24 -26.33
CA ASP A 854 -17.67 21.06 -26.55
C ASP A 854 -18.21 20.97 -27.99
N GLY A 855 -17.70 20.01 -28.78
CA GLY A 855 -18.09 19.83 -30.19
C GLY A 855 -17.59 20.92 -31.14
N SER A 856 -16.78 21.89 -30.69
CA SER A 856 -16.31 23.00 -31.53
C SER A 856 -15.19 22.60 -32.49
N ASP A 857 -14.39 21.58 -32.16
CA ASP A 857 -13.34 21.02 -33.01
C ASP A 857 -13.83 19.72 -33.68
N PRO A 858 -14.09 19.72 -35.01
CA PRO A 858 -14.61 18.55 -35.71
C PRO A 858 -13.58 17.40 -35.81
N HIS A 859 -12.34 17.61 -35.38
CA HIS A 859 -11.29 16.60 -35.35
C HIS A 859 -11.01 16.07 -33.95
N ALA A 860 -11.65 16.63 -32.92
CA ALA A 860 -11.55 16.14 -31.55
C ALA A 860 -12.66 15.12 -31.25
N GLY A 861 -12.33 14.10 -30.45
CA GLY A 861 -13.28 13.08 -30.05
C GLY A 861 -12.84 12.36 -28.78
N SER A 862 -13.80 11.79 -28.07
CA SER A 862 -13.57 10.92 -26.91
C SER A 862 -14.20 9.55 -27.14
N GLN A 863 -13.46 8.50 -26.82
CA GLN A 863 -13.96 7.12 -26.88
C GLN A 863 -14.83 6.76 -25.67
N THR A 864 -14.59 7.37 -24.51
CA THR A 864 -15.19 6.96 -23.23
C THR A 864 -15.41 8.18 -22.35
N LEU A 865 -16.52 8.22 -21.61
CA LEU A 865 -16.74 9.17 -20.53
C LEU A 865 -16.44 8.48 -19.19
N ASP A 866 -15.31 8.82 -18.59
CA ASP A 866 -14.93 8.36 -17.25
C ASP A 866 -15.67 9.15 -16.16
N ILE A 867 -16.49 8.45 -15.38
CA ILE A 867 -17.26 8.97 -14.26
C ILE A 867 -16.87 8.19 -13.01
N GLY A 868 -16.25 8.86 -12.03
CA GLY A 868 -15.92 8.26 -10.74
C GLY A 868 -17.17 7.98 -9.90
N VAL A 869 -17.01 7.22 -8.81
CA VAL A 869 -18.08 7.01 -7.83
C VAL A 869 -18.62 8.35 -7.34
N ALA A 870 -19.94 8.49 -7.26
CA ALA A 870 -20.65 9.72 -6.88
C ALA A 870 -20.36 10.93 -7.79
N GLN A 871 -19.94 10.70 -9.03
CA GLN A 871 -19.77 11.75 -10.04
C GLN A 871 -20.82 11.65 -11.15
N GLY A 872 -20.93 12.71 -11.94
CA GLY A 872 -21.77 12.68 -13.14
C GLY A 872 -21.33 13.63 -14.25
N GLY A 873 -21.92 13.41 -15.41
CA GLY A 873 -21.61 14.12 -16.64
C GLY A 873 -22.55 13.77 -17.79
N PHE A 874 -22.18 14.15 -19.01
CA PHE A 874 -22.82 13.64 -20.21
C PHE A 874 -21.85 13.48 -21.37
N ALA A 875 -22.21 12.64 -22.33
CA ALA A 875 -21.53 12.50 -23.61
C ALA A 875 -22.54 12.58 -24.76
N GLU A 876 -22.12 13.16 -25.89
CA GLU A 876 -22.96 13.27 -27.09
C GLU A 876 -22.26 12.71 -28.32
N LEU A 877 -23.06 12.16 -29.22
CA LEU A 877 -22.65 11.77 -30.56
C LEU A 877 -23.83 11.83 -31.52
N GLU A 878 -23.52 11.90 -32.81
CA GLU A 878 -24.46 11.68 -33.91
C GLU A 878 -24.26 10.27 -34.50
N PHE A 879 -25.35 9.57 -34.81
CA PHE A 879 -25.27 8.25 -35.44
C PHE A 879 -25.36 8.37 -36.96
N THR A 880 -24.27 8.07 -37.67
CA THR A 880 -24.19 8.24 -39.13
C THR A 880 -24.64 7.01 -39.93
N GLU A 881 -24.75 5.85 -39.29
CA GLU A 881 -25.15 4.60 -39.94
C GLU A 881 -26.24 3.87 -39.13
N ALA A 882 -27.13 3.16 -39.84
CA ALA A 882 -28.14 2.33 -39.20
C ALA A 882 -27.50 1.04 -38.68
N GLY A 883 -27.87 0.62 -37.47
CA GLY A 883 -27.28 -0.54 -36.83
C GLY A 883 -27.67 -0.66 -35.36
N ASN A 884 -27.14 -1.69 -34.70
CA ASN A 884 -27.24 -1.85 -33.25
C ASN A 884 -25.90 -1.46 -32.64
N TYR A 885 -25.88 -0.38 -31.86
CA TYR A 885 -24.70 0.15 -31.19
C TYR A 885 -24.74 -0.26 -29.71
N PRO A 886 -23.93 -1.23 -29.27
CA PRO A 886 -23.89 -1.59 -27.87
C PRO A 886 -23.31 -0.44 -27.04
N PHE A 887 -23.84 -0.20 -25.86
CA PHE A 887 -23.22 0.68 -24.87
C PHE A 887 -22.93 -0.08 -23.58
N VAL A 888 -21.86 0.28 -22.90
CA VAL A 888 -21.31 -0.44 -21.74
C VAL A 888 -20.67 0.49 -20.72
N SER A 889 -20.50 0.01 -19.49
CA SER A 889 -19.37 0.42 -18.66
C SER A 889 -18.12 -0.36 -19.08
N HIS A 890 -17.06 0.33 -19.51
CA HIS A 890 -15.87 -0.30 -20.11
C HIS A 890 -14.90 -0.90 -19.06
N SER A 891 -15.28 -0.91 -17.79
CA SER A 891 -14.80 -1.93 -16.85
C SER A 891 -15.49 -3.23 -17.24
N MET A 892 -14.85 -4.04 -18.09
CA MET A 892 -15.57 -5.09 -18.84
C MET A 892 -16.28 -6.11 -17.96
N VAL A 893 -15.76 -6.37 -16.75
CA VAL A 893 -16.44 -7.21 -15.75
C VAL A 893 -17.80 -6.62 -15.33
N ASP A 894 -17.95 -5.30 -15.30
CA ASP A 894 -19.21 -4.63 -14.98
C ASP A 894 -20.21 -4.75 -16.13
N ALA A 895 -19.74 -4.65 -17.39
CA ALA A 895 -20.57 -4.91 -18.56
C ALA A 895 -21.08 -6.36 -18.61
N GLU A 896 -20.21 -7.33 -18.30
CA GLU A 896 -20.55 -8.76 -18.19
C GLU A 896 -21.47 -9.06 -16.99
N ARG A 897 -21.46 -8.19 -15.98
CA ARG A 897 -22.38 -8.21 -14.83
C ARG A 897 -23.67 -7.42 -15.04
N GLY A 898 -23.93 -6.92 -16.24
CA GLY A 898 -25.21 -6.32 -16.63
C GLY A 898 -25.21 -4.83 -16.96
N ALA A 899 -24.07 -4.13 -16.87
CA ALA A 899 -23.96 -2.70 -17.15
C ALA A 899 -23.79 -2.49 -18.66
N ARG A 900 -24.82 -2.88 -19.41
CA ARG A 900 -24.83 -2.88 -20.87
C ARG A 900 -26.21 -2.65 -21.47
N GLY A 901 -26.22 -2.22 -22.73
CA GLY A 901 -27.43 -2.09 -23.52
C GLY A 901 -27.16 -1.95 -25.00
N ILE A 902 -28.23 -1.73 -25.78
CA ILE A 902 -28.17 -1.52 -27.22
C ILE A 902 -28.90 -0.22 -27.55
N ILE A 903 -28.31 0.59 -28.42
CA ILE A 903 -28.98 1.66 -29.15
C ILE A 903 -29.27 1.14 -30.56
N LYS A 904 -30.54 1.02 -30.89
CA LYS A 904 -31.02 0.62 -32.20
C LYS A 904 -31.22 1.87 -33.06
N VAL A 905 -30.32 2.04 -34.03
CA VAL A 905 -30.35 3.15 -34.99
C VAL A 905 -31.06 2.70 -36.25
N THR A 906 -32.17 3.38 -36.55
CA THR A 906 -33.00 3.11 -37.74
C THR A 906 -32.82 4.18 -38.81
N ARG A 907 -33.21 3.89 -40.06
CA ARG A 907 -33.14 4.87 -41.16
C ARG A 907 -34.26 5.90 -41.10
#